data_AF-A0A8C0F8A9-F1
#
_entry.id   AF-A0A8C0F8A9-F1
#
_cell.length_a   1.000
_cell.length_b   1.000
_cell.length_c   1.000
_cell.angle_alpha   90.00
_cell.angle_beta   90.00
_cell.angle_gamma   90.00
#
_symmetry.space_group_name_H-M   'P 1'
#
loop_
_entity.id
_entity.type
_entity.pdbx_description
1 polymer ?
#
loop_
_entity_poly.entity_id
_entity_poly.type
_entity_poly.pdbx_seq_one_letter_code
_entity_poly.pdbx_strand_id
1 'polypeptide(L)'
;LTKMTSLLEFCFCLEVTTCLPEYYKWTQYLFLKLFEAGMVYQKEALVNWDPVDQTVLANEQVDDNGCSWRSGAKVEQKYLKQWFIKTTAYAKAMFDALSDLPEWYGIKEMQANWIGDCVGCSLDFLLKVNGKVTEEKLAAYTYTPEAIYGASHLYILPTHRLLHGNSSLKEVFQKEFIPGKDSLTSVTAVNLLTDQEVPVVISAKTNFENFLDTKIGIPSTSAEDAAVAKNLGISFTEVIETLPNGLEKVINSAEITGMTRQEALKAITHQAKNKRIGGDLTSDKLRDWLISRQRYWGTPIPIIHCQTCGTVPVPYEDLPVVLPNVTTFTGKGASPLETAPEWVNCSCPRPFNSDLADYWMPVDLYIGGKEHAVMHLFYARFFSHFFHDLKMTKHKEPFRKLLVQGLIKNQTFRLTATGQCLKREEVDLTGTEPVHLNTGEKLQVTWEKMSKSKHNGIDPEKLVKEYGIDTLRLYILFAAPPEQDILWDAKTDAMPGVQRWQTRLWMLVTKFIEARTSGTMPNPELLNKKEKAEARKIWEQKNLVISEVTEYFTKDHLFNAAISRLMSLTNILHQASRPLILHSTEFEDALASLCIMVAPMAPHIASEMWKGLAHMQNKLCTHHQWNVDVLHQSWPKVDPEYLQPSDVVEMSVLINNKACGKVFVPQQAARNFEEVHELVLQSELGVKHLQGRTIKKAFLSPRTALINFLVQE
;
A
#
# COMPACT_ATOMS: atom_id res chain seq x y z
N LEU A 1 -23.98 -13.63 8.73
CA LEU A 1 -23.33 -12.78 7.72
C LEU A 1 -24.31 -11.93 6.91
N THR A 2 -25.53 -12.40 6.61
CA THR A 2 -26.56 -11.69 5.82
C THR A 2 -27.09 -10.35 6.37
N LYS A 3 -26.69 -9.94 7.59
CA LYS A 3 -27.07 -8.64 8.20
C LYS A 3 -25.99 -7.55 8.09
N MET A 4 -24.74 -7.92 7.77
CA MET A 4 -23.66 -6.95 7.49
C MET A 4 -23.52 -6.67 5.97
N THR A 5 -24.12 -7.51 5.14
CA THR A 5 -24.02 -7.48 3.67
C THR A 5 -24.79 -6.34 2.99
N SER A 6 -25.66 -5.62 3.71
CA SER A 6 -26.35 -4.44 3.18
C SER A 6 -25.59 -3.12 3.40
N LEU A 7 -24.41 -3.15 4.01
CA LEU A 7 -23.73 -1.97 4.56
C LEU A 7 -22.62 -1.41 3.64
N LEU A 8 -22.22 -2.20 2.63
CA LEU A 8 -21.14 -1.94 1.68
C LEU A 8 -21.56 -2.49 0.30
N GLU A 9 -21.43 -1.68 -0.74
CA GLU A 9 -21.76 -2.08 -2.12
C GLU A 9 -20.64 -2.95 -2.72
N PHE A 10 -20.66 -4.24 -2.41
CA PHE A 10 -19.81 -5.23 -3.07
C PHE A 10 -20.61 -6.01 -4.12
N CYS A 11 -19.99 -6.38 -5.26
CA CYS A 11 -20.57 -7.45 -6.08
C CYS A 11 -20.27 -8.79 -5.43
N PHE A 12 -21.17 -9.23 -4.54
CA PHE A 12 -21.12 -10.58 -3.96
C PHE A 12 -21.20 -11.68 -5.02
N CYS A 13 -21.65 -11.34 -6.22
CA CYS A 13 -21.56 -12.17 -7.42
C CYS A 13 -20.12 -12.62 -7.77
N LEU A 14 -19.10 -11.86 -7.31
CA LEU A 14 -17.67 -12.11 -7.49
C LEU A 14 -16.98 -12.48 -6.18
N GLU A 15 -17.73 -12.92 -5.15
CA GLU A 15 -17.12 -13.37 -3.90
C GLU A 15 -16.19 -14.56 -4.17
N VAL A 16 -14.97 -14.47 -3.65
CA VAL A 16 -13.96 -15.53 -3.75
C VAL A 16 -13.49 -15.94 -2.36
N THR A 17 -13.28 -17.24 -2.17
CA THR A 17 -12.75 -17.79 -0.92
C THR A 17 -11.48 -18.57 -1.21
N THR A 18 -10.35 -18.08 -0.74
CA THR A 18 -9.01 -18.56 -1.16
C THR A 18 -8.67 -19.97 -0.68
N CYS A 19 -9.35 -20.48 0.36
CA CYS A 19 -9.16 -21.84 0.88
C CYS A 19 -10.03 -22.89 0.18
N LEU A 20 -10.89 -22.50 -0.76
CA LEU A 20 -11.71 -23.44 -1.53
C LEU A 20 -10.95 -23.99 -2.75
N PRO A 21 -11.13 -25.27 -3.10
CA PRO A 21 -10.44 -25.89 -4.24
C PRO A 21 -10.63 -25.14 -5.57
N GLU A 22 -11.80 -24.55 -5.77
CA GLU A 22 -12.14 -23.79 -6.98
C GLU A 22 -11.24 -22.56 -7.16
N TYR A 23 -10.71 -22.01 -6.07
CA TYR A 23 -9.75 -20.91 -6.08
C TYR A 23 -8.31 -21.43 -6.10
N TYR A 24 -7.89 -22.24 -5.10
CA TYR A 24 -6.48 -22.56 -4.95
C TYR A 24 -5.92 -23.50 -6.01
N LYS A 25 -6.77 -24.18 -6.80
CA LYS A 25 -6.33 -24.86 -8.03
C LYS A 25 -5.57 -23.92 -8.97
N TRP A 26 -5.95 -22.64 -8.99
CA TRP A 26 -5.30 -21.63 -9.83
C TRP A 26 -3.98 -21.15 -9.23
N THR A 27 -3.88 -21.13 -7.89
CA THR A 27 -2.60 -20.95 -7.21
C THR A 27 -1.64 -22.10 -7.52
N GLN A 28 -2.14 -23.34 -7.60
CA GLN A 28 -1.35 -24.50 -8.01
C GLN A 28 -0.95 -24.44 -9.49
N TYR A 29 -1.89 -24.11 -10.38
CA TYR A 29 -1.61 -23.87 -11.79
C TYR A 29 -0.49 -22.82 -11.98
N LEU A 30 -0.56 -21.72 -11.22
CA LEU A 30 0.46 -20.68 -11.25
C LEU A 30 1.81 -21.16 -10.73
N PHE A 31 1.83 -21.96 -9.67
CA PHE A 31 3.05 -22.61 -9.20
C PHE A 31 3.68 -23.45 -10.33
N LEU A 32 2.90 -24.23 -11.06
CA LEU A 32 3.39 -25.03 -12.19
C LEU A 32 3.95 -24.16 -13.32
N LYS A 33 3.28 -23.05 -13.65
CA LYS A 33 3.78 -22.08 -14.64
C LYS A 33 5.11 -21.46 -14.23
N LEU A 34 5.25 -21.11 -12.95
CA LEU A 34 6.53 -20.63 -12.41
C LEU A 34 7.60 -21.73 -12.45
N PHE A 35 7.24 -22.98 -12.13
CA PHE A 35 8.15 -24.12 -12.17
C PHE A 35 8.67 -24.39 -13.59
N GLU A 36 7.79 -24.41 -14.59
CA GLU A 36 8.14 -24.52 -16.02
C GLU A 36 9.06 -23.39 -16.49
N ALA A 37 8.85 -22.18 -15.97
CA ALA A 37 9.67 -21.01 -16.26
C ALA A 37 11.03 -21.03 -15.51
N GLY A 38 11.32 -22.04 -14.69
CA GLY A 38 12.53 -22.09 -13.85
C GLY A 38 12.54 -21.05 -12.71
N MET A 39 11.37 -20.47 -12.41
CA MET A 39 11.17 -19.45 -11.38
C MET A 39 10.88 -20.05 -10.01
N VAL A 40 10.64 -21.35 -9.92
CA VAL A 40 10.44 -22.08 -8.66
C VAL A 40 11.48 -23.18 -8.54
N TYR A 41 12.14 -23.24 -7.39
CA TYR A 41 13.20 -24.22 -7.14
C TYR A 41 13.23 -24.66 -5.68
N GLN A 42 13.85 -25.81 -5.41
CA GLN A 42 14.14 -26.26 -4.05
C GLN A 42 15.60 -26.01 -3.70
N LYS A 43 15.85 -25.51 -2.50
CA LYS A 43 17.18 -25.54 -1.87
C LYS A 43 17.06 -25.85 -0.39
N GLU A 44 18.13 -26.42 0.17
CA GLU A 44 18.30 -26.44 1.61
C GLU A 44 18.71 -25.05 2.08
N ALA A 45 18.00 -24.54 3.08
CA ALA A 45 18.25 -23.23 3.64
C ALA A 45 18.16 -23.29 5.15
N LEU A 46 18.90 -22.40 5.82
CA LEU A 46 18.71 -22.14 7.23
C LEU A 46 17.38 -21.39 7.40
N VAL A 47 16.48 -21.97 8.18
CA VAL A 47 15.13 -21.45 8.38
C VAL A 47 14.85 -21.21 9.85
N ASN A 48 14.09 -20.15 10.11
CA ASN A 48 13.49 -19.88 11.41
C ASN A 48 12.44 -20.95 11.70
N TRP A 49 12.63 -21.72 12.75
CA TRP A 49 11.73 -22.78 13.18
C TRP A 49 11.04 -22.40 14.49
N ASP A 50 9.72 -22.40 14.48
CA ASP A 50 8.93 -22.28 15.70
C ASP A 50 8.81 -23.66 16.36
N PRO A 51 9.38 -23.90 17.56
CA PRO A 51 9.31 -25.21 18.19
C PRO A 51 7.95 -25.56 18.78
N VAL A 52 7.13 -24.56 19.12
CA VAL A 52 5.78 -24.76 19.68
C VAL A 52 4.80 -25.07 18.57
N ASP A 53 4.84 -24.20 17.57
CA ASP A 53 3.93 -24.23 16.44
C ASP A 53 4.41 -25.30 15.43
N GLN A 54 5.68 -25.71 15.45
CA GLN A 54 6.30 -26.69 14.54
C GLN A 54 6.17 -26.30 13.07
N THR A 55 6.59 -25.08 12.72
CA THR A 55 6.66 -24.60 11.32
C THR A 55 7.87 -23.73 11.08
N VAL A 56 8.26 -23.65 9.81
CA VAL A 56 9.09 -22.56 9.33
C VAL A 56 8.33 -21.23 9.40
N LEU A 57 9.06 -20.20 9.85
CA LEU A 57 8.69 -18.80 9.87
C LEU A 57 9.53 -18.06 8.82
N ALA A 58 8.93 -17.07 8.15
CA ALA A 58 9.72 -16.08 7.43
C ALA A 58 10.48 -15.19 8.44
N ASN A 59 11.53 -14.48 8.01
CA ASN A 59 12.29 -13.58 8.91
C ASN A 59 11.38 -12.56 9.58
N GLU A 60 10.37 -12.08 8.86
CA GLU A 60 9.41 -11.05 9.31
C GLU A 60 8.35 -11.60 10.29
N GLN A 61 8.29 -12.92 10.47
CA GLN A 61 7.44 -13.59 11.44
C GLN A 61 8.18 -13.86 12.76
N VAL A 62 9.42 -13.39 12.86
CA VAL A 62 10.22 -13.39 14.07
C VAL A 62 10.31 -11.95 14.56
N ASP A 63 9.93 -11.71 15.80
CA ASP A 63 10.02 -10.38 16.41
C ASP A 63 11.47 -10.00 16.74
N ASP A 64 11.68 -8.76 17.18
CA ASP A 64 13.01 -8.23 17.51
C ASP A 64 13.69 -8.99 18.66
N ASN A 65 12.92 -9.72 19.48
CA ASN A 65 13.44 -10.56 20.55
C ASN A 65 13.81 -11.97 20.05
N GLY A 66 13.67 -12.27 18.76
CA GLY A 66 13.93 -13.58 18.19
C GLY A 66 12.82 -14.60 18.51
N CYS A 67 11.61 -14.14 18.78
CA CYS A 67 10.46 -14.98 19.12
C CYS A 67 9.41 -14.99 18.00
N SER A 68 8.64 -16.06 17.91
CA SER A 68 7.54 -16.18 16.95
C SER A 68 6.46 -15.14 17.23
N TRP A 69 6.08 -14.36 16.22
CA TRP A 69 5.02 -13.35 16.32
C TRP A 69 3.66 -13.92 16.74
N ARG A 70 3.46 -15.23 16.58
CA ARG A 70 2.21 -15.93 16.86
C ARG A 70 2.27 -16.72 18.17
N SER A 71 3.25 -17.63 18.31
CA SER A 71 3.32 -18.52 19.48
C SER A 71 4.05 -17.88 20.66
N GLY A 72 4.84 -16.83 20.42
CA GLY A 72 5.75 -16.23 21.41
C GLY A 72 6.98 -17.08 21.74
N ALA A 73 7.14 -18.26 21.13
CA ALA A 73 8.26 -19.15 21.39
C ALA A 73 9.57 -18.62 20.81
N LYS A 74 10.70 -18.89 21.48
CA LYS A 74 12.03 -18.58 20.95
C LYS A 74 12.26 -19.39 19.68
N VAL A 75 12.63 -18.71 18.60
CA VAL A 75 12.84 -19.31 17.29
C VAL A 75 14.18 -20.06 17.27
N GLU A 76 14.17 -21.28 16.74
CA GLU A 76 15.36 -22.10 16.50
C GLU A 76 15.79 -21.96 15.04
N GLN A 77 17.09 -22.13 14.75
CA GLN A 77 17.58 -22.21 13.38
C GLN A 77 17.75 -23.66 12.96
N LYS A 78 17.15 -24.08 11.84
CA LYS A 78 17.25 -25.44 11.30
C LYS A 78 17.54 -25.43 9.80
N TYR A 79 18.32 -26.39 9.32
CA TYR A 79 18.46 -26.62 7.89
C TYR A 79 17.31 -27.49 7.39
N LEU A 80 16.52 -26.95 6.47
CA LEU A 80 15.44 -27.68 5.82
C LEU A 80 15.44 -27.43 4.32
N LYS A 81 15.11 -28.46 3.54
CA LYS A 81 14.85 -28.33 2.10
C LYS A 81 13.48 -27.66 1.91
N GLN A 82 13.44 -26.51 1.25
CA GLN A 82 12.22 -25.70 1.07
C GLN A 82 12.08 -25.24 -0.38
N TRP A 83 10.85 -24.87 -0.76
CA TRP A 83 10.53 -24.24 -2.04
C TRP A 83 10.68 -22.72 -1.99
N PHE A 84 11.29 -22.19 -3.04
CA PHE A 84 11.52 -20.76 -3.24
C PHE A 84 10.96 -20.32 -4.59
N ILE A 85 10.41 -19.11 -4.63
CA ILE A 85 10.11 -18.38 -5.87
C ILE A 85 11.26 -17.39 -6.10
N LYS A 86 11.82 -17.39 -7.32
CA LYS A 86 12.97 -16.58 -7.76
C LYS A 86 12.60 -15.11 -7.96
N THR A 87 12.08 -14.45 -6.94
CA THR A 87 11.64 -13.05 -6.98
C THR A 87 12.78 -12.09 -7.31
N THR A 88 14.03 -12.47 -7.01
CA THR A 88 15.23 -11.71 -7.40
C THR A 88 15.37 -11.54 -8.91
N ALA A 89 14.82 -12.44 -9.73
CA ALA A 89 14.90 -12.34 -11.19
C ALA A 89 14.14 -11.12 -11.75
N TYR A 90 13.12 -10.64 -11.03
CA TYR A 90 12.33 -9.46 -11.40
C TYR A 90 12.73 -8.20 -10.60
N ALA A 91 13.78 -8.27 -9.77
CA ALA A 91 14.18 -7.19 -8.87
C ALA A 91 14.40 -5.87 -9.62
N LYS A 92 15.26 -5.89 -10.65
CA LYS A 92 15.56 -4.69 -11.46
C LYS A 92 14.33 -4.15 -12.19
N ALA A 93 13.52 -5.02 -12.79
CA ALA A 93 12.31 -4.63 -13.51
C ALA A 93 11.29 -3.95 -12.58
N MET A 94 11.07 -4.51 -11.39
CA MET A 94 10.20 -3.92 -10.38
C MET A 94 10.79 -2.64 -9.78
N PHE A 95 12.10 -2.56 -9.60
CA PHE A 95 12.76 -1.34 -9.12
C PHE A 95 12.57 -0.19 -10.11
N ASP A 96 12.85 -0.42 -11.39
CA ASP A 96 12.76 0.62 -12.43
C ASP A 96 11.31 1.09 -12.61
N ALA A 97 10.35 0.17 -12.58
CA ALA A 97 8.92 0.48 -12.71
C ALA A 97 8.35 1.34 -11.55
N LEU A 98 9.04 1.45 -10.41
CA LEU A 98 8.61 2.36 -9.32
C LEU A 98 8.53 3.82 -9.80
N SER A 99 9.39 4.22 -10.74
CA SER A 99 9.40 5.58 -11.27
C SER A 99 8.08 5.92 -11.98
N ASP A 100 7.45 4.95 -12.65
CA ASP A 100 6.25 5.12 -13.46
C ASP A 100 4.93 5.08 -12.65
N LEU A 101 4.94 4.67 -11.38
CA LEU A 101 3.73 4.52 -10.56
C LEU A 101 3.22 5.88 -10.03
N PRO A 102 2.07 6.41 -10.47
CA PRO A 102 1.58 7.70 -9.99
C PRO A 102 1.00 7.59 -8.58
N GLU A 103 1.20 8.58 -7.73
CA GLU A 103 0.49 8.72 -6.44
C GLU A 103 0.73 7.56 -5.45
N TRP A 104 1.91 6.92 -5.51
CA TRP A 104 2.39 5.93 -4.51
C TRP A 104 3.27 6.58 -3.45
N TYR A 105 2.78 7.64 -2.81
CA TYR A 105 3.56 8.47 -1.89
C TYR A 105 4.12 7.68 -0.69
N GLY A 106 5.42 7.78 -0.44
CA GLY A 106 6.12 7.07 0.65
C GLY A 106 6.34 5.57 0.42
N ILE A 107 5.48 4.92 -0.38
CA ILE A 107 5.54 3.47 -0.67
C ILE A 107 6.67 3.15 -1.64
N LYS A 108 6.93 4.04 -2.61
CA LYS A 108 8.04 3.87 -3.55
C LYS A 108 9.37 3.76 -2.84
N GLU A 109 9.67 4.65 -1.90
CA GLU A 109 10.93 4.62 -1.17
C GLU A 109 11.03 3.38 -0.29
N MET A 110 9.92 2.97 0.35
CA MET A 110 9.88 1.73 1.14
C MET A 110 10.18 0.50 0.28
N GLN A 111 9.61 0.40 -0.93
CA GLN A 111 9.90 -0.70 -1.84
C GLN A 111 11.29 -0.62 -2.48
N ALA A 112 11.77 0.57 -2.86
CA ALA A 112 13.11 0.77 -3.36
C ALA A 112 14.16 0.33 -2.31
N ASN A 113 13.96 0.73 -1.06
CA ASN A 113 14.82 0.32 0.06
C ASN A 113 14.72 -1.18 0.35
N TRP A 114 13.54 -1.79 0.17
CA TRP A 114 13.36 -3.23 0.33
C TRP A 114 14.09 -4.03 -0.76
N ILE A 115 13.92 -3.61 -2.01
CA ILE A 115 14.56 -4.24 -3.16
C ILE A 115 16.07 -4.03 -3.11
N GLY A 116 16.54 -2.84 -2.75
CA GLY A 116 17.96 -2.47 -2.77
C GLY A 116 18.49 -2.19 -4.17
N ASP A 117 19.74 -1.71 -4.24
CA ASP A 117 20.36 -1.31 -5.49
C ASP A 117 20.68 -2.53 -6.37
N CYS A 118 20.00 -2.62 -7.51
CA CYS A 118 20.11 -3.75 -8.43
C CYS A 118 21.33 -3.62 -9.35
N VAL A 119 22.53 -3.61 -8.77
CA VAL A 119 23.81 -3.41 -9.48
C VAL A 119 24.51 -4.71 -9.85
N GLY A 120 24.23 -5.80 -9.14
CA GLY A 120 24.90 -7.08 -9.31
C GLY A 120 23.99 -8.19 -9.79
N CYS A 121 24.52 -9.40 -9.89
CA CYS A 121 23.74 -10.60 -10.18
C CYS A 121 24.38 -11.84 -9.56
N SER A 122 23.59 -12.91 -9.45
CA SER A 122 24.12 -14.24 -9.13
C SER A 122 24.43 -15.01 -10.41
N LEU A 123 25.49 -15.83 -10.36
CA LEU A 123 25.87 -16.77 -11.40
C LEU A 123 26.06 -18.17 -10.82
N ASP A 124 25.68 -19.20 -11.57
CA ASP A 124 25.78 -20.59 -11.16
C ASP A 124 27.15 -21.20 -11.47
N PHE A 125 27.69 -21.94 -10.51
CA PHE A 125 28.93 -22.69 -10.61
C PHE A 125 28.69 -24.17 -10.32
N LEU A 126 29.42 -25.04 -11.01
CA LEU A 126 29.42 -26.48 -10.77
C LEU A 126 30.61 -26.87 -9.90
N LEU A 127 30.36 -27.52 -8.76
CA LEU A 127 31.41 -27.85 -7.79
C LEU A 127 32.17 -29.12 -8.21
N LYS A 128 33.49 -29.09 -7.98
CA LYS A 128 34.42 -30.21 -8.18
C LYS A 128 35.19 -30.48 -6.90
N VAL A 129 35.54 -31.74 -6.68
CA VAL A 129 36.46 -32.15 -5.60
C VAL A 129 37.61 -32.92 -6.22
N ASN A 130 38.84 -32.49 -5.99
CA ASN A 130 40.04 -33.14 -6.53
C ASN A 130 39.93 -33.40 -8.05
N GLY A 131 39.41 -32.42 -8.79
CA GLY A 131 39.22 -32.47 -10.25
C GLY A 131 38.01 -33.28 -10.75
N LYS A 132 37.26 -33.95 -9.87
CA LYS A 132 36.04 -34.69 -10.24
C LYS A 132 34.80 -33.80 -10.06
N VAL A 133 34.00 -33.71 -11.11
CA VAL A 133 32.71 -33.00 -11.11
C VAL A 133 31.74 -33.67 -10.15
N THR A 134 31.09 -32.85 -9.33
CA THR A 134 30.00 -33.26 -8.45
C THR A 134 28.65 -32.85 -9.04
N GLU A 135 27.55 -33.31 -8.44
CA GLU A 135 26.20 -32.90 -8.84
C GLU A 135 25.76 -31.59 -8.16
N GLU A 136 26.58 -31.02 -7.28
CA GLU A 136 26.22 -29.82 -6.53
C GLU A 136 26.53 -28.54 -7.31
N LYS A 137 25.52 -27.67 -7.40
CA LYS A 137 25.66 -26.31 -7.91
C LYS A 137 25.70 -25.30 -6.77
N LEU A 138 26.47 -24.24 -6.98
CA LEU A 138 26.58 -23.10 -6.08
C LEU A 138 26.31 -21.81 -6.86
N ALA A 139 25.26 -21.08 -6.48
CA ALA A 139 25.00 -19.75 -6.99
C ALA A 139 25.78 -18.73 -6.13
N ALA A 140 26.56 -17.86 -6.76
CA ALA A 140 27.36 -16.85 -6.07
C ALA A 140 27.08 -15.45 -6.62
N TYR A 141 26.98 -14.46 -5.74
CA TYR A 141 26.68 -13.08 -6.11
C TYR A 141 27.94 -12.28 -6.45
N THR A 142 27.88 -11.40 -7.45
CA THR A 142 28.90 -10.39 -7.74
C THR A 142 28.28 -9.01 -7.93
N TYR A 143 28.99 -7.98 -7.47
CA TYR A 143 28.66 -6.57 -7.68
C TYR A 143 29.15 -6.05 -9.04
N THR A 144 30.06 -6.76 -9.70
CA THR A 144 30.69 -6.38 -10.98
C THR A 144 30.59 -7.52 -11.99
N PRO A 145 29.37 -7.89 -12.45
CA PRO A 145 29.19 -9.01 -13.38
C PRO A 145 30.03 -8.89 -14.66
N GLU A 146 30.26 -7.69 -15.15
CA GLU A 146 31.08 -7.41 -16.32
C GLU A 146 32.56 -7.80 -16.15
N ALA A 147 33.04 -7.94 -14.91
CA ALA A 147 34.41 -8.32 -14.58
C ALA A 147 34.55 -9.82 -14.26
N ILE A 148 33.54 -10.64 -14.59
CA ILE A 148 33.47 -12.05 -14.19
C ILE A 148 34.68 -12.90 -14.62
N TYR A 149 35.33 -12.57 -15.74
CA TYR A 149 36.54 -13.25 -16.21
C TYR A 149 37.77 -13.03 -15.30
N GLY A 150 37.70 -12.05 -14.40
CA GLY A 150 38.70 -11.80 -13.35
C GLY A 150 38.40 -12.52 -12.04
N ALA A 151 37.37 -13.37 -11.99
CA ALA A 151 37.08 -14.17 -10.81
C ALA A 151 38.26 -15.06 -10.45
N SER A 152 38.70 -15.00 -9.19
CA SER A 152 39.82 -15.82 -8.71
C SER A 152 39.42 -16.86 -7.68
N HIS A 153 38.30 -16.67 -7.00
CA HIS A 153 37.76 -17.61 -6.03
C HIS A 153 36.27 -17.35 -5.76
N LEU A 154 35.61 -18.32 -5.14
CA LEU A 154 34.29 -18.15 -4.54
C LEU A 154 34.41 -18.12 -3.03
N TYR A 155 33.64 -17.24 -2.39
CA TYR A 155 33.48 -17.22 -0.96
C TYR A 155 32.24 -17.99 -0.54
N ILE A 156 32.36 -18.78 0.53
CA ILE A 156 31.24 -19.24 1.35
C ILE A 156 31.46 -18.85 2.81
N LEU A 157 30.39 -18.57 3.54
CA LEU A 157 30.48 -18.33 4.99
C LEU A 157 30.72 -19.63 5.78
N PRO A 158 31.34 -19.56 6.97
CA PRO A 158 31.46 -20.69 7.90
C PRO A 158 30.12 -21.33 8.28
N THR A 159 29.04 -20.57 8.22
CA THR A 159 27.68 -21.03 8.51
C THR A 159 26.98 -21.66 7.30
N HIS A 160 27.57 -21.64 6.10
CA HIS A 160 26.91 -22.05 4.85
C HIS A 160 26.41 -23.51 4.85
N ARG A 161 25.36 -23.80 4.07
CA ARG A 161 24.75 -25.15 3.99
C ARG A 161 25.73 -26.25 3.60
N LEU A 162 26.77 -25.92 2.84
CA LEU A 162 27.79 -26.90 2.43
C LEU A 162 28.59 -27.44 3.63
N LEU A 163 28.64 -26.72 4.76
CA LEU A 163 29.31 -27.16 5.99
C LEU A 163 28.36 -27.82 7.00
N HIS A 164 27.07 -27.45 6.98
CA HIS A 164 26.15 -27.80 8.07
C HIS A 164 24.93 -28.60 7.62
N GLY A 165 24.52 -28.45 6.37
CA GLY A 165 23.38 -29.13 5.77
C GLY A 165 23.66 -30.57 5.34
N ASN A 166 22.87 -31.05 4.38
CA ASN A 166 22.94 -32.37 3.77
C ASN A 166 23.70 -32.33 2.43
N SER A 167 24.92 -31.79 2.46
CA SER A 167 25.83 -31.76 1.30
C SER A 167 26.74 -32.98 1.29
N SER A 168 27.02 -33.50 0.09
CA SER A 168 28.04 -34.51 -0.15
C SER A 168 29.46 -34.01 0.14
N LEU A 169 29.65 -32.68 0.17
CA LEU A 169 30.92 -31.99 0.38
C LEU A 169 31.18 -31.63 1.84
N LYS A 170 30.25 -31.95 2.74
CA LYS A 170 30.25 -31.53 4.14
C LYS A 170 31.55 -31.87 4.86
N GLU A 171 31.97 -33.12 4.78
CA GLU A 171 33.18 -33.60 5.48
C GLU A 171 34.44 -32.91 4.97
N VAL A 172 34.53 -32.63 3.66
CA VAL A 172 35.67 -31.93 3.05
C VAL A 172 35.75 -30.51 3.59
N PHE A 173 34.66 -29.75 3.51
CA PHE A 173 34.65 -28.38 3.99
C PHE A 173 34.86 -28.27 5.50
N GLN A 174 34.27 -29.16 6.31
CA GLN A 174 34.45 -29.14 7.77
C GLN A 174 35.89 -29.44 8.18
N LYS A 175 36.56 -30.36 7.48
CA LYS A 175 37.96 -30.71 7.77
C LYS A 175 38.93 -29.60 7.40
N GLU A 176 38.64 -28.87 6.33
CA GLU A 176 39.51 -27.81 5.79
C GLU A 176 39.19 -26.42 6.37
N PHE A 177 38.11 -26.29 7.14
CA PHE A 177 37.74 -25.05 7.80
C PHE A 177 38.67 -24.69 8.96
N ILE A 178 39.23 -23.48 8.92
CA ILE A 178 40.04 -22.89 9.99
C ILE A 178 39.30 -21.67 10.56
N PRO A 179 38.79 -21.73 11.81
CA PRO A 179 38.08 -20.61 12.42
C PRO A 179 38.89 -19.32 12.46
N GLY A 180 38.27 -18.21 12.05
CA GLY A 180 38.87 -16.87 12.09
C GLY A 180 39.91 -16.58 11.01
N LYS A 181 40.10 -17.47 10.02
CA LYS A 181 40.98 -17.27 8.87
C LYS A 181 40.33 -17.73 7.58
N ASP A 182 40.66 -17.09 6.47
CA ASP A 182 40.21 -17.56 5.15
C ASP A 182 40.86 -18.92 4.89
N SER A 183 40.04 -19.91 4.54
CA SER A 183 40.48 -21.29 4.36
C SER A 183 40.34 -21.68 2.90
N LEU A 184 41.47 -21.89 2.22
CA LEU A 184 41.51 -22.45 0.87
C LEU A 184 41.13 -23.94 0.93
N THR A 185 40.19 -24.35 0.09
CA THR A 185 39.67 -25.72 0.10
C THR A 185 40.14 -26.52 -1.13
N SER A 186 40.08 -27.84 -1.04
CA SER A 186 40.27 -28.75 -2.18
C SER A 186 39.07 -28.77 -3.14
N VAL A 187 38.00 -28.05 -2.80
CA VAL A 187 36.81 -27.87 -3.64
C VAL A 187 37.03 -26.70 -4.58
N THR A 188 36.84 -26.96 -5.87
CA THR A 188 36.85 -25.93 -6.92
C THR A 188 35.45 -25.77 -7.52
N ALA A 189 35.23 -24.68 -8.22
CA ALA A 189 33.96 -24.29 -8.80
C ALA A 189 34.17 -23.84 -10.24
N VAL A 190 33.48 -24.47 -11.19
CA VAL A 190 33.52 -24.10 -12.60
C VAL A 190 32.38 -23.14 -12.89
N ASN A 191 32.71 -21.93 -13.34
CA ASN A 191 31.73 -20.95 -13.78
C ASN A 191 31.03 -21.45 -15.05
N LEU A 192 29.71 -21.65 -14.99
CA LEU A 192 28.96 -22.17 -16.13
C LEU A 192 28.84 -21.18 -17.30
N LEU A 193 29.22 -19.91 -17.09
CA LEU A 193 29.25 -18.89 -18.12
C LEU A 193 30.60 -18.89 -18.87
N THR A 194 31.70 -18.81 -18.13
CA THR A 194 33.07 -18.56 -18.65
C THR A 194 33.93 -19.81 -18.74
N ASP A 195 33.46 -20.95 -18.21
CA ASP A 195 34.19 -22.22 -18.06
C ASP A 195 35.46 -22.12 -17.19
N GLN A 196 35.69 -20.98 -16.52
CA GLN A 196 36.81 -20.80 -15.61
C GLN A 196 36.60 -21.59 -14.32
N GLU A 197 37.64 -22.32 -13.90
CA GLU A 197 37.67 -23.05 -12.64
C GLU A 197 38.41 -22.24 -11.57
N VAL A 198 37.73 -21.98 -10.45
CA VAL A 198 38.27 -21.20 -9.33
C VAL A 198 38.10 -21.97 -8.01
N PRO A 199 39.02 -21.84 -7.04
CA PRO A 199 38.86 -22.46 -5.72
C PRO A 199 37.67 -21.88 -4.94
N VAL A 200 37.06 -22.72 -4.11
CA VAL A 200 36.12 -22.28 -3.07
C VAL A 200 36.90 -22.00 -1.79
N VAL A 201 36.65 -20.83 -1.20
CA VAL A 201 37.29 -20.33 0.01
C VAL A 201 36.22 -20.18 1.09
N ILE A 202 36.47 -20.75 2.27
CA ILE A 202 35.64 -20.48 3.44
C ILE A 202 36.14 -19.18 4.05
N SER A 203 35.29 -18.16 4.11
CA SER A 203 35.70 -16.84 4.60
C SER A 203 35.99 -16.83 6.10
N ALA A 204 36.95 -16.01 6.52
CA ALA A 204 37.18 -15.66 7.91
C ALA A 204 35.99 -14.90 8.53
N LYS A 205 35.19 -14.22 7.69
CA LYS A 205 34.03 -13.42 8.13
C LYS A 205 32.91 -14.33 8.62
N THR A 206 32.22 -13.88 9.66
CA THR A 206 31.01 -14.54 10.17
C THR A 206 29.76 -14.19 9.35
N ASN A 207 29.80 -13.11 8.58
CA ASN A 207 28.69 -12.57 7.81
C ASN A 207 29.22 -11.64 6.71
N PHE A 208 28.61 -11.69 5.53
CA PHE A 208 28.77 -10.67 4.49
C PHE A 208 27.74 -9.56 4.65
N GLU A 209 27.91 -8.48 3.88
CA GLU A 209 26.92 -7.42 3.80
C GLU A 209 25.56 -7.98 3.35
N ASN A 210 24.49 -7.39 3.90
CA ASN A 210 23.11 -7.67 3.52
C ASN A 210 22.74 -9.17 3.50
N PHE A 211 23.34 -9.95 4.42
CA PHE A 211 23.09 -11.38 4.67
C PHE A 211 23.49 -12.33 3.54
N LEU A 212 24.37 -11.92 2.61
CA LEU A 212 24.87 -12.86 1.60
C LEU A 212 25.62 -14.00 2.29
N ASP A 213 25.49 -15.21 1.76
CA ASP A 213 26.22 -16.39 2.25
C ASP A 213 27.26 -16.91 1.24
N THR A 214 27.16 -16.46 -0.01
CA THR A 214 28.07 -16.80 -1.12
C THR A 214 28.37 -15.57 -1.99
N LYS A 215 29.66 -15.32 -2.28
CA LYS A 215 30.12 -14.18 -3.12
C LYS A 215 31.19 -14.63 -4.11
N ILE A 216 31.28 -14.00 -5.28
CA ILE A 216 32.38 -14.16 -6.22
C ILE A 216 33.49 -13.15 -5.87
N GLY A 217 34.72 -13.63 -5.66
CA GLY A 217 35.88 -12.79 -5.43
C GLY A 217 36.53 -12.36 -6.75
N ILE A 218 36.55 -11.06 -7.02
CA ILE A 218 37.11 -10.47 -8.26
C ILE A 218 38.17 -9.42 -7.88
N PRO A 219 39.44 -9.84 -7.70
CA PRO A 219 40.54 -8.97 -7.26
C PRO A 219 40.73 -7.67 -8.05
N SER A 220 40.53 -7.70 -9.37
CA SER A 220 40.68 -6.53 -10.25
C SER A 220 39.69 -5.40 -9.95
N THR A 221 38.60 -5.69 -9.24
CA THR A 221 37.55 -4.70 -8.89
C THR A 221 37.37 -4.52 -7.39
N SER A 222 38.08 -5.29 -6.56
CA SER A 222 37.93 -5.30 -5.11
C SER A 222 39.29 -5.48 -4.43
N ALA A 223 39.73 -4.44 -3.72
CA ALA A 223 40.98 -4.48 -2.94
C ALA A 223 40.95 -5.55 -1.83
N GLU A 224 39.77 -5.83 -1.27
CA GLU A 224 39.58 -6.91 -0.30
C GLU A 224 39.79 -8.28 -0.94
N ASP A 225 39.17 -8.52 -2.09
CA ASP A 225 39.28 -9.80 -2.80
C ASP A 225 40.74 -10.01 -3.27
N ALA A 226 41.43 -8.93 -3.66
CA ALA A 226 42.86 -8.95 -4.00
C ALA A 226 43.76 -9.29 -2.80
N ALA A 227 43.45 -8.76 -1.62
CA ALA A 227 44.18 -9.09 -0.39
C ALA A 227 44.01 -10.57 -0.02
N VAL A 228 42.80 -11.12 -0.12
CA VAL A 228 42.54 -12.55 0.13
C VAL A 228 43.27 -13.42 -0.88
N ALA A 229 43.16 -13.11 -2.18
CA ALA A 229 43.86 -13.86 -3.22
C ALA A 229 45.37 -13.88 -2.98
N LYS A 230 45.97 -12.73 -2.62
CA LYS A 230 47.39 -12.64 -2.29
C LYS A 230 47.77 -13.44 -1.05
N ASN A 231 46.97 -13.38 0.02
CA ASN A 231 47.22 -14.09 1.27
C ASN A 231 47.14 -15.61 1.10
N LEU A 232 46.27 -16.09 0.22
CA LEU A 232 46.08 -17.51 -0.09
C LEU A 232 46.95 -17.99 -1.26
N GLY A 233 47.73 -17.12 -1.89
CA GLY A 233 48.60 -17.45 -3.03
C GLY A 233 47.83 -17.79 -4.32
N ILE A 234 46.62 -17.25 -4.50
CA ILE A 234 45.75 -17.46 -5.67
C ILE A 234 46.12 -16.44 -6.75
N SER A 235 46.46 -16.92 -7.95
CA SER A 235 46.71 -16.04 -9.10
C SER A 235 45.40 -15.51 -9.68
N PHE A 236 45.42 -14.27 -10.18
CA PHE A 236 44.28 -13.65 -10.84
C PHE A 236 44.73 -12.80 -12.03
N THR A 237 43.79 -12.47 -12.91
CA THR A 237 44.02 -11.70 -14.13
C THR A 237 43.35 -10.33 -14.02
N GLU A 238 44.06 -9.28 -14.42
CA GLU A 238 43.46 -7.96 -14.56
C GLU A 238 42.50 -7.94 -15.74
N VAL A 239 41.26 -7.52 -15.49
CA VAL A 239 40.18 -7.51 -16.48
C VAL A 239 39.56 -6.12 -16.68
N ILE A 240 39.99 -5.11 -15.92
CA ILE A 240 39.57 -3.73 -16.10
C ILE A 240 40.79 -2.88 -16.45
N GLU A 241 40.66 -2.08 -17.51
CA GLU A 241 41.64 -1.08 -17.90
C GLU A 241 41.01 0.32 -17.79
N THR A 242 41.64 1.20 -17.03
CA THR A 242 41.26 2.62 -16.97
C THR A 242 42.06 3.41 -18.01
N LEU A 243 41.37 3.98 -18.99
CA LEU A 243 41.98 4.81 -20.03
C LEU A 243 42.37 6.20 -19.48
N PRO A 244 43.28 6.93 -20.15
CA PRO A 244 43.71 8.27 -19.70
C PRO A 244 42.58 9.31 -19.54
N ASN A 245 41.44 9.09 -20.22
CA ASN A 245 40.25 9.94 -20.11
C ASN A 245 39.30 9.54 -18.97
N GLY A 246 39.68 8.56 -18.14
CA GLY A 246 38.89 8.05 -17.02
C GLY A 246 37.82 7.02 -17.41
N LEU A 247 37.67 6.68 -18.70
CA LEU A 247 36.76 5.62 -19.12
C LEU A 247 37.37 4.25 -18.84
N GLU A 248 36.53 3.33 -18.38
CA GLU A 248 36.93 1.95 -18.09
C GLU A 248 36.44 0.99 -19.17
N LYS A 249 37.35 0.09 -19.59
CA LYS A 249 37.06 -0.98 -20.53
C LYS A 249 37.41 -2.34 -19.94
N VAL A 250 36.73 -3.36 -20.44
CA VAL A 250 37.02 -4.74 -20.06
C VAL A 250 38.13 -5.30 -20.95
N ILE A 251 39.14 -5.92 -20.34
CA ILE A 251 40.26 -6.58 -21.02
C ILE A 251 40.35 -8.06 -20.59
N ASN A 252 41.10 -8.88 -21.32
CA ASN A 252 41.34 -10.30 -20.99
C ASN A 252 40.07 -11.12 -20.71
N SER A 253 38.97 -10.79 -21.38
CA SER A 253 37.62 -11.29 -21.06
C SER A 253 36.93 -11.88 -22.29
N ALA A 254 37.68 -12.70 -23.04
CA ALA A 254 37.20 -13.38 -24.25
C ALA A 254 36.47 -12.41 -25.22
N GLU A 255 35.24 -12.74 -25.64
CA GLU A 255 34.46 -11.99 -26.64
C GLU A 255 34.00 -10.60 -26.20
N ILE A 256 34.05 -10.27 -24.90
CA ILE A 256 33.68 -8.94 -24.39
C ILE A 256 34.89 -8.00 -24.24
N THR A 257 36.09 -8.47 -24.60
CA THR A 257 37.31 -7.65 -24.57
C THR A 257 37.17 -6.40 -25.45
N GLY A 258 37.49 -5.24 -24.90
CA GLY A 258 37.42 -3.93 -25.56
C GLY A 258 36.09 -3.19 -25.40
N MET A 259 35.06 -3.85 -24.86
CA MET A 259 33.78 -3.22 -24.52
C MET A 259 33.92 -2.26 -23.33
N THR A 260 33.06 -1.25 -23.25
CA THR A 260 32.87 -0.47 -22.02
C THR A 260 32.25 -1.34 -20.93
N ARG A 261 32.40 -0.97 -19.65
CA ARG A 261 31.78 -1.72 -18.53
C ARG A 261 30.27 -1.90 -18.69
N GLN A 262 29.56 -0.87 -19.17
CA GLN A 262 28.11 -0.94 -19.35
C GLN A 262 27.69 -1.88 -20.49
N GLU A 263 28.44 -1.90 -21.60
CA GLU A 263 28.20 -2.83 -22.70
C GLU A 263 28.49 -4.28 -22.28
N ALA A 264 29.61 -4.50 -21.60
CA ALA A 264 30.00 -5.80 -21.07
C ALA A 264 29.00 -6.33 -20.04
N LEU A 265 28.48 -5.48 -19.15
CA LEU A 265 27.44 -5.85 -18.19
C LEU A 265 26.19 -6.38 -18.90
N LYS A 266 25.72 -5.66 -19.93
CA LYS A 266 24.57 -6.09 -20.74
C LYS A 266 24.84 -7.40 -21.46
N ALA A 267 26.03 -7.57 -22.03
CA ALA A 267 26.43 -8.79 -22.74
C ALA A 267 26.44 -10.00 -21.80
N ILE A 268 27.13 -9.91 -20.66
CA ILE A 268 27.27 -10.98 -19.67
C ILE A 268 25.92 -11.38 -19.08
N THR A 269 25.13 -10.40 -18.64
CA THR A 269 23.80 -10.68 -18.06
C THR A 269 22.87 -11.34 -19.08
N HIS A 270 22.89 -10.89 -20.34
CA HIS A 270 22.12 -11.50 -21.41
C HIS A 270 22.58 -12.93 -21.74
N GLN A 271 23.89 -13.17 -21.85
CA GLN A 271 24.43 -14.51 -22.08
C GLN A 271 24.08 -15.48 -20.94
N ALA A 272 24.22 -15.05 -19.68
CA ALA A 272 23.89 -15.85 -18.50
C ALA A 272 22.40 -16.21 -18.43
N LYS A 273 21.51 -15.25 -18.75
CA LYS A 273 20.06 -15.49 -18.85
C LYS A 273 19.72 -16.52 -19.93
N ASN A 274 20.34 -16.40 -21.12
CA ASN A 274 20.13 -17.34 -22.22
C ASN A 274 20.59 -18.77 -21.87
N LYS A 275 21.68 -18.90 -21.13
CA LYS A 275 22.18 -20.17 -20.61
C LYS A 275 21.41 -20.67 -19.37
N ARG A 276 20.50 -19.86 -18.80
CA ARG A 276 19.73 -20.14 -17.56
C ARG A 276 20.60 -20.43 -16.34
N ILE A 277 21.68 -19.66 -16.19
CA ILE A 277 22.67 -19.81 -15.11
C ILE A 277 22.77 -18.56 -14.23
N GLY A 278 21.72 -17.73 -14.22
CA GLY A 278 21.67 -16.44 -13.52
C GLY A 278 21.74 -15.25 -14.47
N GLY A 279 22.38 -14.17 -14.02
CA GLY A 279 22.50 -12.93 -14.80
C GLY A 279 21.34 -11.93 -14.65
N ASP A 280 20.35 -12.24 -13.81
CA ASP A 280 19.30 -11.28 -13.46
C ASP A 280 19.86 -10.23 -12.50
N LEU A 281 19.78 -8.96 -12.91
CA LEU A 281 20.20 -7.85 -12.06
C LEU A 281 19.32 -7.77 -10.82
N THR A 282 19.96 -7.82 -9.66
CA THR A 282 19.35 -7.80 -8.34
C THR A 282 20.28 -7.13 -7.37
N SER A 283 19.77 -6.78 -6.19
CA SER A 283 20.60 -6.35 -5.08
C SER A 283 21.15 -7.56 -4.31
N ASP A 284 22.10 -7.26 -3.43
CA ASP A 284 22.61 -8.15 -2.39
C ASP A 284 21.65 -8.31 -1.20
N LYS A 285 20.63 -7.44 -1.07
CA LYS A 285 19.64 -7.42 0.01
C LYS A 285 18.43 -8.30 -0.26
N LEU A 286 17.88 -8.25 -1.47
CA LEU A 286 16.66 -8.98 -1.79
C LEU A 286 16.90 -10.49 -1.74
N ARG A 287 15.89 -11.23 -1.27
CA ARG A 287 15.91 -12.69 -1.20
C ARG A 287 14.76 -13.27 -1.98
N ASP A 288 15.00 -14.46 -2.49
CA ASP A 288 13.95 -15.28 -3.08
C ASP A 288 12.92 -15.67 -2.02
N TRP A 289 11.67 -15.70 -2.43
CA TRP A 289 10.55 -15.87 -1.53
C TRP A 289 10.38 -17.34 -1.12
N LEU A 290 10.61 -17.64 0.16
CA LEU A 290 10.34 -18.95 0.76
C LEU A 290 8.83 -19.16 0.96
N ILE A 291 8.25 -20.08 0.20
CA ILE A 291 6.80 -20.34 0.19
C ILE A 291 6.38 -21.60 0.96
N SER A 292 7.30 -22.54 1.21
CA SER A 292 7.00 -23.74 1.99
C SER A 292 6.56 -23.43 3.41
N ARG A 293 5.50 -24.08 3.89
CA ARG A 293 5.02 -24.03 5.27
C ARG A 293 4.65 -25.44 5.72
N GLN A 294 5.09 -25.85 6.90
CA GLN A 294 4.77 -27.15 7.48
C GLN A 294 3.45 -27.04 8.26
N ARG A 295 2.38 -26.84 7.48
CA ARG A 295 1.04 -26.55 7.98
C ARG A 295 0.02 -27.30 7.16
N TYR A 296 -1.04 -27.74 7.83
CA TYR A 296 -2.19 -28.35 7.16
C TYR A 296 -3.03 -27.31 6.39
N TRP A 297 -3.40 -26.19 7.04
CA TRP A 297 -4.30 -25.21 6.43
C TRP A 297 -3.58 -24.25 5.48
N GLY A 298 -3.38 -24.68 4.24
CA GLY A 298 -2.78 -23.90 3.16
C GLY A 298 -2.81 -24.65 1.83
N THR A 299 -2.60 -23.95 0.73
CA THR A 299 -2.61 -24.55 -0.61
C THR A 299 -1.53 -25.62 -0.74
N PRO A 300 -1.87 -26.88 -1.06
CA PRO A 300 -0.89 -27.92 -1.33
C PRO A 300 0.01 -27.56 -2.52
N ILE A 301 1.31 -27.82 -2.41
CA ILE A 301 2.28 -27.60 -3.50
C ILE A 301 2.13 -28.75 -4.52
N PRO A 302 1.86 -28.47 -5.81
CA PRO A 302 1.51 -29.50 -6.81
C PRO A 302 2.77 -30.18 -7.38
N ILE A 303 3.53 -30.85 -6.52
CA ILE A 303 4.75 -31.58 -6.87
C ILE A 303 4.73 -32.99 -6.29
N ILE A 304 5.12 -33.95 -7.12
CA ILE A 304 5.31 -35.37 -6.79
C ILE A 304 6.80 -35.61 -6.56
N HIS A 305 7.13 -36.28 -5.45
CA HIS A 305 8.48 -36.76 -5.17
C HIS A 305 8.59 -38.25 -5.55
N CYS A 306 9.13 -38.52 -6.74
CA CYS A 306 9.41 -39.86 -7.23
C CYS A 306 10.84 -40.27 -6.85
N GLN A 307 11.02 -41.49 -6.32
CA GLN A 307 12.35 -42.00 -5.95
C GLN A 307 13.29 -42.12 -7.15
N THR A 308 12.75 -42.29 -8.36
CA THR A 308 13.51 -42.47 -9.60
C THR A 308 13.61 -41.18 -10.42
N CYS A 309 12.51 -40.46 -10.56
CA CYS A 309 12.43 -39.25 -11.40
C CYS A 309 12.74 -37.96 -10.62
N GLY A 310 12.89 -38.03 -9.30
CA GLY A 310 13.08 -36.88 -8.43
C GLY A 310 11.81 -36.05 -8.28
N THR A 311 11.93 -34.75 -8.52
CA THR A 311 10.87 -33.76 -8.29
C THR A 311 10.09 -33.53 -9.59
N VAL A 312 8.84 -34.00 -9.65
CA VAL A 312 8.00 -34.00 -10.86
C VAL A 312 6.75 -33.15 -10.64
N PRO A 313 6.40 -32.21 -11.55
CA PRO A 313 5.15 -31.44 -11.45
C PRO A 313 3.92 -32.34 -11.60
N VAL A 314 2.87 -32.05 -10.85
CA VAL A 314 1.55 -32.65 -11.08
C VAL A 314 1.03 -32.19 -12.45
N PRO A 315 0.49 -33.07 -13.30
CA PRO A 315 -0.12 -32.68 -14.57
C PRO A 315 -1.25 -31.65 -14.39
N TYR A 316 -1.47 -30.79 -15.38
CA TYR A 316 -2.46 -29.72 -15.28
C TYR A 316 -3.89 -30.23 -15.11
N GLU A 317 -4.20 -31.34 -15.77
CA GLU A 317 -5.47 -32.04 -15.73
C GLU A 317 -5.80 -32.60 -14.34
N ASP A 318 -4.79 -32.85 -13.51
CA ASP A 318 -4.90 -33.44 -12.17
C ASP A 318 -5.02 -32.37 -11.06
N LEU A 319 -5.12 -31.09 -11.44
CA LEU A 319 -5.42 -30.02 -10.50
C LEU A 319 -6.93 -29.90 -10.23
N PRO A 320 -7.37 -29.57 -8.99
CA PRO A 320 -6.55 -29.29 -7.82
C PRO A 320 -6.02 -30.53 -7.11
N VAL A 321 -4.83 -30.35 -6.53
CA VAL A 321 -4.26 -31.15 -5.45
C VAL A 321 -5.04 -30.77 -4.17
N VAL A 322 -6.13 -31.49 -3.85
CA VAL A 322 -7.13 -31.11 -2.82
C VAL A 322 -6.63 -31.35 -1.39
N LEU A 323 -6.93 -30.47 -0.43
CA LEU A 323 -6.68 -30.77 0.99
C LEU A 323 -7.60 -31.91 1.49
N PRO A 324 -7.09 -33.01 2.06
CA PRO A 324 -7.90 -34.09 2.61
C PRO A 324 -8.62 -33.63 3.88
N ASN A 325 -9.88 -34.03 4.07
CA ASN A 325 -10.64 -33.70 5.28
C ASN A 325 -10.08 -34.44 6.50
N VAL A 326 -9.42 -33.72 7.40
CA VAL A 326 -8.92 -34.27 8.67
C VAL A 326 -9.92 -33.97 9.79
N THR A 327 -10.44 -35.01 10.45
CA THR A 327 -11.47 -34.90 11.52
C THR A 327 -10.92 -34.54 12.91
N THR A 328 -9.60 -34.55 13.10
CA THR A 328 -8.94 -34.29 14.39
C THR A 328 -7.72 -33.40 14.23
N PHE A 329 -7.81 -32.16 14.71
CA PHE A 329 -6.69 -31.22 14.77
C PHE A 329 -5.97 -31.38 16.11
N THR A 330 -4.78 -31.99 16.12
CA THR A 330 -3.93 -32.03 17.33
C THR A 330 -3.12 -30.75 17.52
N GLY A 331 -3.06 -29.86 16.52
CA GLY A 331 -2.26 -28.64 16.54
C GLY A 331 -0.75 -28.86 16.67
N LYS A 332 -0.27 -30.12 16.62
CA LYS A 332 1.12 -30.54 16.83
C LYS A 332 1.45 -31.74 15.92
N GLY A 333 2.60 -31.71 15.26
CA GLY A 333 3.13 -32.81 14.44
C GLY A 333 3.36 -32.48 12.96
N ALA A 334 4.02 -33.41 12.25
CA ALA A 334 4.21 -33.40 10.80
C ALA A 334 2.86 -33.37 10.05
N SER A 335 2.89 -32.93 8.77
CA SER A 335 1.69 -32.65 7.98
C SER A 335 0.74 -33.87 7.93
N PRO A 336 -0.54 -33.75 8.33
CA PRO A 336 -1.54 -34.84 8.29
C PRO A 336 -1.76 -35.46 6.90
N LEU A 337 -1.24 -34.81 5.86
CA LEU A 337 -1.32 -35.21 4.45
C LEU A 337 -0.58 -36.52 4.13
N GLU A 338 0.36 -36.96 4.98
CA GLU A 338 1.15 -38.20 4.77
C GLU A 338 0.33 -39.50 4.86
N THR A 339 -0.96 -39.45 5.26
CA THR A 339 -1.74 -40.63 5.66
C THR A 339 -3.02 -40.91 4.85
N ALA A 340 -3.29 -40.19 3.76
CA ALA A 340 -4.59 -40.25 3.05
C ALA A 340 -4.48 -40.78 1.59
N PRO A 341 -4.71 -42.08 1.33
CA PRO A 341 -4.54 -42.71 0.02
C PRO A 341 -5.66 -42.48 -1.02
N GLU A 342 -6.80 -41.89 -0.65
CA GLU A 342 -7.96 -41.69 -1.55
C GLU A 342 -7.87 -40.43 -2.46
N TRP A 343 -6.70 -39.81 -2.49
CA TRP A 343 -6.43 -38.45 -2.93
C TRP A 343 -6.27 -38.24 -4.46
N VAL A 344 -6.51 -39.26 -5.29
CA VAL A 344 -5.79 -39.44 -6.58
C VAL A 344 -6.59 -39.10 -7.87
N ASN A 345 -7.87 -38.67 -7.88
CA ASN A 345 -8.59 -38.50 -9.17
C ASN A 345 -9.65 -37.36 -9.22
N CYS A 346 -9.56 -36.42 -10.19
CA CYS A 346 -10.69 -35.73 -10.89
C CYS A 346 -10.22 -34.83 -12.07
N SER A 347 -11.13 -34.08 -12.72
CA SER A 347 -10.90 -33.35 -13.99
C SER A 347 -11.37 -31.87 -14.05
N CYS A 348 -10.77 -31.15 -15.00
CA CYS A 348 -10.51 -29.71 -15.10
C CYS A 348 -11.61 -28.82 -15.75
N PRO A 349 -11.86 -27.59 -15.23
CA PRO A 349 -12.39 -26.48 -16.01
C PRO A 349 -11.33 -25.42 -16.37
N ARG A 350 -11.52 -24.81 -17.56
CA ARG A 350 -10.62 -23.93 -18.33
C ARG A 350 -10.09 -22.66 -17.63
N PRO A 351 -8.95 -22.11 -18.11
CA PRO A 351 -8.15 -21.07 -17.44
C PRO A 351 -8.68 -19.65 -17.62
N PHE A 352 -8.15 -18.78 -16.75
CA PHE A 352 -7.90 -17.34 -16.91
C PHE A 352 -8.34 -16.74 -18.26
N ASN A 353 -9.31 -15.82 -18.23
CA ASN A 353 -9.76 -15.09 -19.40
C ASN A 353 -9.00 -13.75 -19.49
N SER A 354 -8.10 -13.63 -20.48
CA SER A 354 -7.29 -12.42 -20.69
C SER A 354 -8.11 -11.20 -21.05
N ASP A 355 -9.21 -11.35 -21.77
CA ASP A 355 -10.06 -10.22 -22.16
C ASP A 355 -10.75 -9.61 -20.94
N LEU A 356 -11.18 -10.45 -20.00
CA LEU A 356 -11.73 -9.99 -18.72
C LEU A 356 -10.64 -9.36 -17.82
N ALA A 357 -9.44 -9.95 -17.80
CA ALA A 357 -8.33 -9.39 -17.05
C ALA A 357 -7.94 -8.00 -17.58
N ASP A 358 -7.82 -7.84 -18.89
CA ASP A 358 -7.46 -6.57 -19.53
C ASP A 358 -8.58 -5.52 -19.48
N TYR A 359 -9.84 -5.94 -19.33
CA TYR A 359 -10.95 -5.01 -19.13
C TYR A 359 -10.91 -4.37 -17.74
N TRP A 360 -10.59 -5.16 -16.70
CA TRP A 360 -10.65 -4.71 -15.30
C TRP A 360 -9.32 -4.24 -14.72
N MET A 361 -8.19 -4.68 -15.27
CA MET A 361 -6.86 -4.29 -14.80
C MET A 361 -6.34 -3.06 -15.54
N PRO A 362 -5.47 -2.26 -14.91
CA PRO A 362 -5.06 -2.35 -13.51
C PRO A 362 -6.15 -1.86 -12.57
N VAL A 363 -6.09 -2.24 -11.30
CA VAL A 363 -6.98 -1.67 -10.27
C VAL A 363 -6.74 -0.17 -10.18
N ASP A 364 -7.77 0.65 -10.38
CA ASP A 364 -7.64 2.12 -10.39
C ASP A 364 -7.17 2.70 -9.05
N LEU A 365 -7.76 2.22 -7.94
CA LEU A 365 -7.43 2.64 -6.58
C LEU A 365 -7.42 1.42 -5.66
N TYR A 366 -6.26 1.14 -5.06
CA TYR A 366 -6.14 0.11 -4.02
C TYR A 366 -5.97 0.75 -2.64
N ILE A 367 -6.82 0.35 -1.69
CA ILE A 367 -6.88 0.91 -0.34
C ILE A 367 -6.40 -0.16 0.65
N GLY A 368 -5.39 0.17 1.46
CA GLY A 368 -4.83 -0.79 2.40
C GLY A 368 -3.97 -0.12 3.47
N GLY A 369 -3.71 -0.85 4.56
CA GLY A 369 -2.85 -0.35 5.63
C GLY A 369 -1.37 -0.35 5.25
N LYS A 370 -0.59 0.56 5.85
CA LYS A 370 0.86 0.69 5.63
C LYS A 370 1.63 -0.61 5.96
N GLU A 371 1.08 -1.49 6.81
CA GLU A 371 1.68 -2.79 7.12
C GLU A 371 1.84 -3.70 5.89
N HIS A 372 1.08 -3.46 4.82
CA HIS A 372 1.12 -4.24 3.59
C HIS A 372 1.97 -3.59 2.49
N ALA A 373 2.52 -2.40 2.76
CA ALA A 373 3.24 -1.57 1.80
C ALA A 373 4.44 -2.25 1.14
N VAL A 374 5.14 -3.08 1.90
CA VAL A 374 6.37 -3.73 1.44
C VAL A 374 6.04 -5.11 0.88
N MET A 375 5.74 -6.10 1.71
CA MET A 375 5.66 -7.50 1.25
C MET A 375 4.49 -7.77 0.31
N HIS A 376 3.26 -7.50 0.75
CA HIS A 376 2.07 -7.85 -0.02
C HIS A 376 2.04 -7.15 -1.37
N LEU A 377 2.28 -5.84 -1.38
CA LEU A 377 2.36 -5.08 -2.63
C LEU A 377 3.53 -5.56 -3.50
N PHE A 378 4.70 -5.85 -2.93
CA PHE A 378 5.83 -6.40 -3.69
C PHE A 378 5.48 -7.73 -4.38
N TYR A 379 4.86 -8.68 -3.66
CA TYR A 379 4.46 -9.96 -4.26
C TYR A 379 3.35 -9.80 -5.31
N ALA A 380 2.39 -8.90 -5.09
CA ALA A 380 1.36 -8.59 -6.08
C ALA A 380 1.98 -8.03 -7.37
N ARG A 381 2.95 -7.11 -7.26
CA ARG A 381 3.71 -6.57 -8.39
C ARG A 381 4.51 -7.65 -9.10
N PHE A 382 5.23 -8.49 -8.35
CA PHE A 382 5.96 -9.63 -8.92
C PHE A 382 5.05 -10.52 -9.78
N PHE A 383 3.89 -10.92 -9.25
CA PHE A 383 2.95 -11.74 -10.01
C PHE A 383 2.41 -11.01 -11.24
N SER A 384 2.11 -9.70 -11.14
CA SER A 384 1.67 -8.90 -12.28
C SER A 384 2.72 -8.83 -13.39
N HIS A 385 3.99 -8.63 -13.06
CA HIS A 385 5.09 -8.67 -14.03
C HIS A 385 5.23 -10.06 -14.65
N PHE A 386 5.14 -11.13 -13.85
CA PHE A 386 5.19 -12.50 -14.36
C PHE A 386 4.01 -12.82 -15.30
N PHE A 387 2.79 -12.40 -14.96
CA PHE A 387 1.61 -12.56 -15.81
C PHE A 387 1.73 -11.78 -17.12
N HIS A 388 2.27 -10.56 -17.07
CA HIS A 388 2.55 -9.76 -18.24
C HIS A 388 3.54 -10.47 -19.19
N ASP A 389 4.61 -11.06 -18.65
CA ASP A 389 5.62 -11.77 -19.45
C ASP A 389 5.06 -13.06 -20.09
N LEU A 390 4.07 -13.70 -19.43
CA LEU A 390 3.28 -14.79 -19.99
C LEU A 390 2.16 -14.34 -20.93
N LYS A 391 2.01 -13.02 -21.18
CA LYS A 391 0.94 -12.41 -21.98
C LYS A 391 -0.47 -12.76 -21.47
N MET A 392 -0.59 -13.00 -20.17
CA MET A 392 -1.89 -13.23 -19.53
C MET A 392 -2.62 -11.90 -19.29
N THR A 393 -1.88 -10.80 -19.11
CA THR A 393 -2.44 -9.45 -19.06
C THR A 393 -1.55 -8.46 -19.82
N LYS A 394 -2.13 -7.39 -20.34
CA LYS A 394 -1.41 -6.25 -20.94
C LYS A 394 -0.69 -5.39 -19.89
N HIS A 395 -1.05 -5.48 -18.62
CA HIS A 395 -0.61 -4.56 -17.58
C HIS A 395 0.53 -5.14 -16.74
N LYS A 396 1.67 -4.41 -16.66
CA LYS A 396 2.82 -4.81 -15.84
C LYS A 396 2.56 -4.60 -14.35
N GLU A 397 1.91 -3.50 -14.00
CA GLU A 397 1.64 -3.11 -12.61
C GLU A 397 0.17 -3.37 -12.25
N PRO A 398 -0.13 -3.92 -11.06
CA PRO A 398 -1.48 -4.34 -10.71
C PRO A 398 -2.35 -3.20 -10.18
N PHE A 399 -1.77 -2.12 -9.66
CA PHE A 399 -2.50 -1.00 -9.07
C PHE A 399 -2.01 0.33 -9.64
N ARG A 400 -2.95 1.17 -10.08
CA ARG A 400 -2.66 2.51 -10.60
C ARG A 400 -2.37 3.50 -9.47
N LYS A 401 -3.27 3.59 -8.48
CA LYS A 401 -3.11 4.44 -7.29
C LYS A 401 -3.18 3.63 -6.01
N LEU A 402 -2.57 4.16 -4.95
CA LEU A 402 -2.66 3.62 -3.59
C LEU A 402 -3.18 4.69 -2.63
N LEU A 403 -4.16 4.32 -1.81
CA LEU A 403 -4.52 5.08 -0.62
C LEU A 403 -4.13 4.25 0.61
N VAL A 404 -3.10 4.71 1.30
CA VAL A 404 -2.53 4.01 2.45
C VAL A 404 -3.21 4.53 3.71
N GLN A 405 -4.14 3.74 4.26
CA GLN A 405 -4.91 4.16 5.42
C GLN A 405 -4.10 4.05 6.72
N GLY A 406 -4.36 4.97 7.64
CA GLY A 406 -3.90 4.91 9.03
C GLY A 406 -4.59 3.81 9.82
N LEU A 407 -4.08 3.54 11.02
CA LEU A 407 -4.60 2.51 11.90
C LEU A 407 -5.66 3.08 12.84
N ILE A 408 -6.70 2.29 13.10
CA ILE A 408 -7.59 2.54 14.23
C ILE A 408 -6.94 1.97 15.49
N LYS A 409 -6.62 2.85 16.43
CA LYS A 409 -5.95 2.55 17.69
C LYS A 409 -6.92 2.70 18.85
N ASN A 410 -6.71 1.91 19.89
CA ASN A 410 -7.43 2.02 21.16
C ASN A 410 -6.46 1.89 22.33
N GLN A 411 -6.91 2.25 23.53
CA GLN A 411 -6.14 2.06 24.75
C GLN A 411 -5.93 0.57 25.03
N THR A 412 -4.68 0.16 25.13
CA THR A 412 -4.25 -1.12 25.67
C THR A 412 -3.82 -0.92 27.12
N PHE A 413 -4.34 -1.74 28.02
CA PHE A 413 -3.99 -1.75 29.43
C PHE A 413 -3.09 -2.95 29.73
N ARG A 414 -1.96 -2.71 30.38
CA ARG A 414 -1.00 -3.76 30.76
C ARG A 414 -0.63 -3.69 32.24
N LEU A 415 -0.43 -4.86 32.84
CA LEU A 415 0.21 -4.96 34.16
C LEU A 415 1.68 -4.51 34.04
N THR A 416 2.10 -3.65 34.96
CA THR A 416 3.45 -3.05 34.90
C THR A 416 4.53 -4.10 35.15
N ALA A 417 4.25 -5.07 36.02
CA ALA A 417 5.20 -6.11 36.38
C ALA A 417 5.40 -7.19 35.31
N THR A 418 4.34 -7.55 34.56
CA THR A 418 4.36 -8.72 33.64
C THR A 418 4.20 -8.35 32.16
N GLY A 419 3.75 -7.14 31.85
CA GLY A 419 3.43 -6.72 30.47
C GLY A 419 2.16 -7.35 29.89
N GLN A 420 1.43 -8.16 30.69
CA GLN A 420 0.21 -8.85 30.28
C GLN A 420 -0.90 -7.85 29.94
N CYS A 421 -1.53 -8.01 28.77
CA CYS A 421 -2.71 -7.25 28.37
C CYS A 421 -3.93 -7.65 29.18
N LEU A 422 -4.72 -6.66 29.58
CA LEU A 422 -5.95 -6.84 30.36
C LEU A 422 -7.19 -6.59 29.51
N LYS A 423 -8.28 -7.31 29.82
CA LYS A 423 -9.60 -7.02 29.26
C LYS A 423 -10.18 -5.77 29.91
N ARG A 424 -11.15 -5.16 29.22
CA ARG A 424 -11.79 -3.93 29.70
C ARG A 424 -12.46 -4.12 31.07
N GLU A 425 -13.02 -5.29 31.33
CA GLU A 425 -13.71 -5.61 32.59
C GLU A 425 -12.76 -5.73 33.80
N GLU A 426 -11.45 -5.90 33.55
CA GLU A 426 -10.41 -6.04 34.58
C GLU A 426 -9.79 -4.69 34.97
N VAL A 427 -10.27 -3.59 34.38
CA VAL A 427 -9.72 -2.25 34.52
C VAL A 427 -10.73 -1.31 35.16
N ASP A 428 -10.34 -0.70 36.28
CA ASP A 428 -11.06 0.41 36.89
C ASP A 428 -10.58 1.75 36.30
N LEU A 429 -11.53 2.52 35.77
CA LEU A 429 -11.32 3.85 35.18
C LEU A 429 -12.02 4.97 35.96
N THR A 430 -12.54 4.70 37.17
CA THR A 430 -13.26 5.69 37.98
C THR A 430 -12.35 6.73 38.62
N GLY A 431 -11.08 6.37 38.86
CA GLY A 431 -10.04 7.27 39.38
C GLY A 431 -9.35 8.12 38.31
N THR A 432 -8.33 8.88 38.73
CA THR A 432 -7.50 9.71 37.83
C THR A 432 -6.56 8.88 36.96
N GLU A 433 -6.17 7.70 37.43
CA GLU A 433 -5.29 6.76 36.72
C GLU A 433 -5.97 5.38 36.61
N PRO A 434 -5.81 4.68 35.48
CA PRO A 434 -6.31 3.31 35.35
C PRO A 434 -5.58 2.34 36.28
N VAL A 435 -6.36 1.56 37.04
CA VAL A 435 -5.84 0.52 37.94
C VAL A 435 -6.49 -0.83 37.66
N HIS A 436 -5.82 -1.91 38.03
CA HIS A 436 -6.40 -3.25 37.97
C HIS A 436 -7.53 -3.37 38.98
N LEU A 437 -8.71 -3.82 38.53
CA LEU A 437 -9.95 -3.78 39.31
C LEU A 437 -9.85 -4.50 40.66
N ASN A 438 -9.15 -5.65 40.69
CA ASN A 438 -9.09 -6.49 41.89
C ASN A 438 -7.88 -6.22 42.79
N THR A 439 -6.77 -5.72 42.24
CA THR A 439 -5.51 -5.57 42.99
C THR A 439 -5.16 -4.11 43.29
N GLY A 440 -5.78 -3.15 42.60
CA GLY A 440 -5.42 -1.74 42.68
C GLY A 440 -4.05 -1.41 42.08
N GLU A 441 -3.39 -2.35 41.40
CA GLU A 441 -2.10 -2.10 40.74
C GLU A 441 -2.25 -1.07 39.62
N LYS A 442 -1.31 -0.12 39.54
CA LYS A 442 -1.27 0.85 38.44
C LYS A 442 -0.96 0.17 37.12
N LEU A 443 -1.72 0.55 36.09
CA LEU A 443 -1.60 -0.01 34.75
C LEU A 443 -0.79 0.88 33.82
N GLN A 444 0.01 0.26 32.97
CA GLN A 444 0.58 0.94 31.81
C GLN A 444 -0.50 1.08 30.73
N VAL A 445 -0.69 2.30 30.24
CA VAL A 445 -1.68 2.60 29.19
C VAL A 445 -0.94 3.04 27.93
N THR A 446 -1.23 2.40 26.81
CA THR A 446 -0.64 2.72 25.51
C THR A 446 -1.72 2.76 24.43
N TRP A 447 -1.51 3.53 23.36
CA TRP A 447 -2.40 3.59 22.21
C TRP A 447 -1.86 2.68 21.10
N GLU A 448 -2.52 1.54 20.89
CA GLU A 448 -2.04 0.52 19.96
C GLU A 448 -3.12 0.13 18.97
N LYS A 449 -2.71 -0.44 17.82
CA LYS A 449 -3.63 -1.07 16.85
C LYS A 449 -4.58 -2.01 17.57
N MET A 450 -5.86 -1.92 17.26
CA MET A 450 -6.86 -2.84 17.80
C MET A 450 -6.53 -4.29 17.40
N SER A 451 -6.44 -5.20 18.37
CA SER A 451 -6.22 -6.62 18.14
C SER A 451 -6.87 -7.50 19.21
N LYS A 452 -7.18 -8.74 18.85
CA LYS A 452 -7.73 -9.73 19.80
C LYS A 452 -6.76 -10.02 20.96
N SER A 453 -5.46 -10.08 20.66
CA SER A 453 -4.40 -10.36 21.65
C SER A 453 -4.16 -9.23 22.65
N LYS A 454 -4.54 -8.00 22.29
CA LYS A 454 -4.40 -6.82 23.17
C LYS A 454 -5.66 -6.50 23.95
N HIS A 455 -6.76 -7.21 23.70
CA HIS A 455 -8.07 -6.98 24.32
C HIS A 455 -8.59 -5.55 24.20
N ASN A 456 -8.12 -4.80 23.19
CA ASN A 456 -8.45 -3.40 22.95
C ASN A 456 -9.35 -3.22 21.71
N GLY A 457 -9.82 -4.31 21.10
CA GLY A 457 -10.71 -4.27 19.95
C GLY A 457 -12.15 -3.90 20.32
N ILE A 458 -12.76 -3.04 19.51
CA ILE A 458 -14.19 -2.69 19.62
C ILE A 458 -14.98 -3.54 18.65
N ASP A 459 -16.09 -4.09 19.12
CA ASP A 459 -17.01 -4.86 18.29
C ASP A 459 -17.91 -3.91 17.48
N PRO A 460 -17.75 -3.84 16.14
CA PRO A 460 -18.54 -2.94 15.31
C PRO A 460 -20.04 -3.28 15.35
N GLU A 461 -20.43 -4.53 15.62
CA GLU A 461 -21.85 -4.90 15.65
C GLU A 461 -22.58 -4.22 16.83
N LYS A 462 -21.88 -4.03 17.95
CA LYS A 462 -22.44 -3.29 19.11
C LYS A 462 -22.67 -1.83 18.75
N LEU A 463 -21.69 -1.19 18.11
CA LEU A 463 -21.81 0.21 17.68
C LEU A 463 -22.91 0.41 16.65
N VAL A 464 -23.05 -0.50 15.68
CA VAL A 464 -24.13 -0.44 14.69
C VAL A 464 -25.51 -0.57 15.33
N LYS A 465 -25.65 -1.45 16.34
CA LYS A 465 -26.92 -1.60 17.09
C LYS A 465 -27.28 -0.35 17.88
N GLU A 466 -26.28 0.33 18.45
CA GLU A 466 -26.50 1.51 19.29
C GLU A 466 -26.71 2.79 18.45
N TYR A 467 -25.86 3.01 17.45
CA TYR A 467 -25.78 4.29 16.74
C TYR A 467 -26.28 4.23 15.29
N GLY A 468 -26.46 3.03 14.73
CA GLY A 468 -26.74 2.84 13.30
C GLY A 468 -25.46 2.86 12.45
N ILE A 469 -25.54 2.24 11.27
CA ILE A 469 -24.39 2.08 10.38
C ILE A 469 -23.88 3.39 9.78
N ASP A 470 -24.78 4.27 9.34
CA ASP A 470 -24.39 5.53 8.72
C ASP A 470 -23.65 6.43 9.71
N THR A 471 -24.05 6.41 10.99
CA THR A 471 -23.30 7.08 12.06
C THR A 471 -21.88 6.55 12.18
N LEU A 472 -21.70 5.21 12.16
CA LEU A 472 -20.38 4.60 12.24
C LEU A 472 -19.51 4.91 11.03
N ARG A 473 -20.07 4.82 9.82
CA ARG A 473 -19.37 5.17 8.57
C ARG A 473 -18.91 6.63 8.59
N LEU A 474 -19.83 7.55 8.88
CA LEU A 474 -19.54 8.98 8.95
C LEU A 474 -18.52 9.30 10.04
N TYR A 475 -18.58 8.64 11.19
CA TYR A 475 -17.59 8.82 12.24
C TYR A 475 -16.18 8.44 11.75
N ILE A 476 -16.02 7.25 11.17
CA ILE A 476 -14.72 6.78 10.69
C ILE A 476 -14.15 7.72 9.62
N LEU A 477 -15.00 8.18 8.69
CA LEU A 477 -14.61 9.08 7.62
C LEU A 477 -14.34 10.52 8.09
N PHE A 478 -14.91 10.94 9.22
CA PHE A 478 -14.78 12.30 9.77
C PHE A 478 -13.66 12.43 10.80
N ALA A 479 -13.39 11.39 11.57
CA ALA A 479 -12.52 11.44 12.74
C ALA A 479 -11.09 11.88 12.41
N ALA A 480 -10.55 11.44 11.27
CA ALA A 480 -9.24 11.84 10.78
C ALA A 480 -9.17 11.74 9.24
N PRO A 481 -8.22 12.43 8.59
CA PRO A 481 -7.84 12.11 7.21
C PRO A 481 -7.49 10.62 7.06
N PRO A 482 -7.77 9.96 5.91
CA PRO A 482 -7.60 8.51 5.79
C PRO A 482 -6.21 7.98 6.12
N GLU A 483 -5.16 8.75 5.85
CA GLU A 483 -3.76 8.36 6.09
C GLU A 483 -3.33 8.47 7.55
N GLN A 484 -4.12 9.16 8.39
CA GLN A 484 -3.80 9.38 9.80
C GLN A 484 -4.42 8.30 10.69
N ASP A 485 -3.72 7.97 11.77
CA ASP A 485 -4.26 7.06 12.78
C ASP A 485 -5.45 7.70 13.50
N ILE A 486 -6.50 6.90 13.73
CA ILE A 486 -7.64 7.30 14.57
C ILE A 486 -7.38 6.78 15.98
N LEU A 487 -7.36 7.69 16.96
CA LEU A 487 -7.34 7.32 18.37
C LEU A 487 -8.78 7.21 18.87
N TRP A 488 -9.26 5.97 19.03
CA TRP A 488 -10.62 5.72 19.50
C TRP A 488 -10.70 5.93 21.01
N ASP A 489 -11.10 7.14 21.43
CA ASP A 489 -11.33 7.48 22.83
C ASP A 489 -12.83 7.69 23.08
N ALA A 490 -13.42 6.86 23.94
CA ALA A 490 -14.82 6.99 24.34
C ALA A 490 -15.14 8.33 25.02
N LYS A 491 -14.14 9.04 25.60
CA LYS A 491 -14.33 10.34 26.26
C LYS A 491 -14.32 11.52 25.30
N THR A 492 -13.63 11.40 24.17
CA THR A 492 -13.51 12.47 23.15
C THR A 492 -14.18 12.08 21.84
N ASP A 493 -15.09 11.11 21.91
CA ASP A 493 -15.78 10.54 20.76
C ASP A 493 -16.61 11.60 20.00
N ALA A 494 -16.35 11.73 18.70
CA ALA A 494 -17.09 12.60 17.79
C ALA A 494 -18.47 12.03 17.39
N MET A 495 -18.80 10.79 17.76
CA MET A 495 -20.08 10.13 17.44
C MET A 495 -21.33 10.97 17.75
N PRO A 496 -21.48 11.60 18.93
CA PRO A 496 -22.64 12.45 19.21
C PRO A 496 -22.75 13.65 18.25
N GLY A 497 -21.62 14.18 17.77
CA GLY A 497 -21.59 15.24 16.76
C GLY A 497 -22.13 14.78 15.41
N VAL A 498 -21.72 13.57 14.99
CA VAL A 498 -22.18 12.94 13.75
C VAL A 498 -23.68 12.66 13.79
N GLN A 499 -24.20 12.13 14.91
CA GLN A 499 -25.65 11.92 15.07
C GLN A 499 -26.44 13.24 15.00
N ARG A 500 -25.97 14.29 15.68
CA ARG A 500 -26.63 15.61 15.60
C ARG A 500 -26.69 16.14 14.18
N TRP A 501 -25.63 15.93 13.37
CA TRP A 501 -25.65 16.33 11.97
C TRP A 501 -26.65 15.51 11.14
N GLN A 502 -26.72 14.19 11.33
CA GLN A 502 -27.75 13.36 10.69
C GLN A 502 -29.17 13.78 11.06
N THR A 503 -29.43 14.12 12.32
CA THR A 503 -30.72 14.67 12.74
C THR A 503 -31.03 15.98 12.01
N ARG A 504 -30.04 16.86 11.82
CA ARG A 504 -30.23 18.10 11.05
C ARG A 504 -30.52 17.83 9.57
N LEU A 505 -29.84 16.87 8.94
CA LEU A 505 -30.11 16.45 7.57
C LEU A 505 -31.57 15.97 7.43
N TRP A 506 -32.00 15.08 8.34
CA TRP A 506 -33.37 14.59 8.37
C TRP A 506 -34.39 15.73 8.51
N MET A 507 -34.16 16.63 9.47
CA MET A 507 -35.03 17.79 9.72
C MET A 507 -35.14 18.74 8.53
N LEU A 508 -34.08 18.91 7.73
CA LEU A 508 -34.14 19.75 6.52
C LEU A 508 -35.17 19.19 5.53
N VAL A 509 -35.11 17.88 5.28
CA VAL A 509 -36.00 17.22 4.33
C VAL A 509 -37.43 17.19 4.85
N THR A 510 -37.66 16.86 6.12
CA THR A 510 -39.01 16.87 6.69
C THR A 510 -39.62 18.26 6.70
N LYS A 511 -38.84 19.31 7.05
CA LYS A 511 -39.30 20.71 6.99
C LYS A 511 -39.66 21.14 5.57
N PHE A 512 -38.90 20.69 4.57
CA PHE A 512 -39.24 20.93 3.16
C PHE A 512 -40.55 20.22 2.76
N ILE A 513 -40.70 18.94 3.10
CA ILE A 513 -41.91 18.16 2.84
C ILE A 513 -43.13 18.80 3.50
N GLU A 514 -43.04 19.14 4.79
CA GLU A 514 -44.12 19.81 5.54
C GLU A 514 -44.53 21.13 4.91
N ALA A 515 -43.55 21.97 4.52
CA ALA A 515 -43.82 23.22 3.85
C ALA A 515 -44.58 22.99 2.54
N ARG A 516 -44.09 22.08 1.68
CA ARG A 516 -44.66 21.79 0.36
C ARG A 516 -46.00 21.07 0.39
N THR A 517 -46.29 20.30 1.44
CA THR A 517 -47.55 19.58 1.60
C THR A 517 -48.71 20.51 1.96
N SER A 518 -48.43 21.74 2.40
CA SER A 518 -49.45 22.73 2.80
C SER A 518 -50.37 23.23 1.66
N GLY A 519 -50.16 22.79 0.42
CA GLY A 519 -51.04 23.07 -0.74
C GLY A 519 -50.66 24.30 -1.57
N THR A 520 -49.67 25.09 -1.13
CA THR A 520 -49.18 26.25 -1.89
C THR A 520 -48.31 25.80 -3.06
N MET A 521 -48.66 26.25 -4.27
CA MET A 521 -47.86 25.98 -5.46
C MET A 521 -46.49 26.71 -5.41
N PRO A 522 -45.37 26.00 -5.60
CA PRO A 522 -44.06 26.62 -5.86
C PRO A 522 -44.12 27.71 -6.94
N ASN A 523 -43.54 28.89 -6.67
CA ASN A 523 -43.36 29.92 -7.69
C ASN A 523 -42.20 30.87 -7.29
N PRO A 524 -41.04 30.79 -7.96
CA PRO A 524 -39.88 31.66 -7.67
C PRO A 524 -40.16 33.16 -7.75
N GLU A 525 -41.18 33.58 -8.51
CA GLU A 525 -41.53 35.01 -8.62
C GLU A 525 -42.16 35.59 -7.36
N LEU A 526 -42.58 34.76 -6.40
CA LEU A 526 -43.10 35.19 -5.11
C LEU A 526 -42.00 35.63 -4.13
N LEU A 527 -40.73 35.38 -4.45
CA LEU A 527 -39.61 35.80 -3.61
C LEU A 527 -39.38 37.30 -3.73
N ASN A 528 -39.26 37.98 -2.58
CA ASN A 528 -38.88 39.40 -2.57
C ASN A 528 -37.39 39.59 -2.88
N LYS A 529 -36.94 40.84 -3.07
CA LYS A 529 -35.55 41.16 -3.43
C LYS A 529 -34.52 40.60 -2.45
N LYS A 530 -34.81 40.62 -1.15
CA LYS A 530 -33.91 40.08 -0.11
C LYS A 530 -33.83 38.56 -0.20
N GLU A 531 -34.98 37.91 -0.38
CA GLU A 531 -35.05 36.45 -0.53
C GLU A 531 -34.39 35.97 -1.82
N LYS A 532 -34.57 36.67 -2.95
CA LYS A 532 -33.85 36.37 -4.20
C LYS A 532 -32.32 36.47 -4.01
N ALA A 533 -31.85 37.45 -3.23
CA ALA A 533 -30.43 37.56 -2.89
C ALA A 533 -29.94 36.43 -1.97
N GLU A 534 -30.76 35.99 -1.00
CA GLU A 534 -30.45 34.82 -0.16
C GLU A 534 -30.45 33.51 -0.97
N ALA A 535 -31.39 33.34 -1.90
CA ALA A 535 -31.43 32.22 -2.83
C ALA A 535 -30.17 32.16 -3.71
N ARG A 536 -29.72 33.31 -4.24
CA ARG A 536 -28.46 33.39 -4.99
C ARG A 536 -27.26 32.95 -4.15
N LYS A 537 -27.18 33.35 -2.88
CA LYS A 537 -26.13 32.89 -1.97
C LYS A 537 -26.18 31.37 -1.75
N ILE A 538 -27.37 30.77 -1.65
CA ILE A 538 -27.51 29.31 -1.57
C ILE A 538 -26.95 28.65 -2.83
N TRP A 539 -27.25 29.19 -4.02
CA TRP A 539 -26.69 28.69 -5.27
C TRP A 539 -25.16 28.82 -5.33
N GLU A 540 -24.58 29.95 -4.91
CA GLU A 540 -23.13 30.14 -4.84
C GLU A 540 -22.47 29.11 -3.91
N GLN A 541 -23.04 28.93 -2.72
CA GLN A 541 -22.51 28.00 -1.71
C GLN A 541 -22.67 26.54 -2.14
N LYS A 542 -23.79 26.18 -2.78
CA LYS A 542 -23.99 24.85 -3.37
C LYS A 542 -22.88 24.54 -4.38
N ASN A 543 -22.62 25.46 -5.32
CA ASN A 543 -21.60 25.26 -6.36
C ASN A 543 -20.18 25.18 -5.81
N LEU A 544 -19.84 26.03 -4.83
CA LEU A 544 -18.57 25.94 -4.10
C LEU A 544 -18.42 24.57 -3.44
N VAL A 545 -19.43 24.12 -2.70
CA VAL A 545 -19.40 22.83 -1.99
C VAL A 545 -19.33 21.67 -2.96
N ILE A 546 -20.06 21.69 -4.09
CA ILE A 546 -19.93 20.67 -5.13
C ILE A 546 -18.50 20.62 -5.64
N SER A 547 -17.88 21.76 -5.95
CA SER A 547 -16.49 21.83 -6.42
C SER A 547 -15.52 21.22 -5.40
N GLU A 548 -15.56 21.69 -4.15
CA GLU A 548 -14.64 21.25 -3.09
C GLU A 548 -14.85 19.77 -2.72
N VAL A 549 -16.10 19.32 -2.57
CA VAL A 549 -16.39 17.91 -2.25
C VAL A 549 -15.98 17.00 -3.40
N THR A 550 -16.21 17.39 -4.66
CA THR A 550 -15.77 16.60 -5.83
C THR A 550 -14.25 16.45 -5.83
N GLU A 551 -13.51 17.52 -5.56
CA GLU A 551 -12.06 17.49 -5.46
C GLU A 551 -11.58 16.57 -4.32
N TYR A 552 -12.20 16.65 -3.14
CA TYR A 552 -11.88 15.77 -2.03
C TYR A 552 -12.19 14.29 -2.30
N PHE A 553 -13.22 13.97 -3.08
CA PHE A 553 -13.52 12.57 -3.42
C PHE A 553 -12.59 12.00 -4.49
N THR A 554 -12.21 12.82 -5.47
CA THR A 554 -11.56 12.35 -6.71
C THR A 554 -10.05 12.53 -6.74
N LYS A 555 -9.52 13.50 -5.98
CA LYS A 555 -8.08 13.82 -5.95
C LYS A 555 -7.48 13.57 -4.58
N ASP A 556 -8.01 14.24 -3.56
CA ASP A 556 -7.32 14.29 -2.26
C ASP A 556 -7.71 13.14 -1.32
N HIS A 557 -8.83 12.49 -1.60
CA HIS A 557 -9.48 11.49 -0.73
C HIS A 557 -9.73 12.01 0.71
N LEU A 558 -9.87 13.32 0.92
CA LEU A 558 -10.08 13.96 2.23
C LEU A 558 -11.56 13.95 2.65
N PHE A 559 -12.07 12.77 3.02
CA PHE A 559 -13.49 12.59 3.38
C PHE A 559 -13.92 13.42 4.61
N ASN A 560 -13.03 13.64 5.57
CA ASN A 560 -13.29 14.50 6.73
C ASN A 560 -13.52 15.97 6.32
N ALA A 561 -12.76 16.46 5.35
CA ALA A 561 -12.95 17.79 4.78
C ALA A 561 -14.27 17.85 3.98
N ALA A 562 -14.56 16.82 3.18
CA ALA A 562 -15.83 16.71 2.46
C ALA A 562 -17.05 16.77 3.40
N ILE A 563 -17.05 15.98 4.48
CA ILE A 563 -18.11 16.02 5.50
C ILE A 563 -18.24 17.42 6.12
N SER A 564 -17.12 18.08 6.41
CA SER A 564 -17.12 19.46 6.94
C SER A 564 -17.78 20.46 5.98
N ARG A 565 -17.56 20.33 4.67
CA ARG A 565 -18.22 21.16 3.65
C ARG A 565 -19.72 20.89 3.57
N LEU A 566 -20.12 19.62 3.61
CA LEU A 566 -21.54 19.24 3.62
C LEU A 566 -22.26 19.71 4.89
N MET A 567 -21.60 19.67 6.05
CA MET A 567 -22.10 20.28 7.30
C MET A 567 -22.30 21.80 7.15
N SER A 568 -21.39 22.49 6.47
CA SER A 568 -21.53 23.93 6.17
C SER A 568 -22.78 24.20 5.32
N LEU A 569 -22.96 23.46 4.22
CA LEU A 569 -24.15 23.57 3.37
C LEU A 569 -25.44 23.26 4.15
N THR A 570 -25.42 22.21 4.98
CA THR A 570 -26.54 21.86 5.87
C THR A 570 -26.92 23.03 6.76
N ASN A 571 -25.95 23.70 7.38
CA ASN A 571 -26.20 24.83 8.28
C ASN A 571 -26.79 26.04 7.52
N ILE A 572 -26.32 26.31 6.30
CA ILE A 572 -26.86 27.38 5.43
C ILE A 572 -28.33 27.10 5.10
N LEU A 573 -28.64 25.88 4.63
CA LEU A 573 -30.01 25.49 4.30
C LEU A 573 -30.93 25.53 5.52
N HIS A 574 -30.42 25.19 6.71
CA HIS A 574 -31.23 25.18 7.92
C HIS A 574 -31.68 26.58 8.36
N GLN A 575 -30.93 27.61 7.98
CA GLN A 575 -31.26 29.01 8.24
C GLN A 575 -32.26 29.58 7.23
N ALA A 576 -32.60 28.85 6.16
CA ALA A 576 -33.53 29.33 5.14
C ALA A 576 -34.93 29.59 5.72
N SER A 577 -35.49 30.73 5.32
CA SER A 577 -36.83 31.16 5.67
C SER A 577 -37.89 30.28 4.98
N ARG A 578 -39.12 30.27 5.50
CA ARG A 578 -40.21 29.49 4.92
C ARG A 578 -40.50 29.85 3.44
N PRO A 579 -40.48 31.13 3.01
CA PRO A 579 -40.61 31.48 1.60
C PRO A 579 -39.54 30.86 0.71
N LEU A 580 -38.27 30.83 1.15
CA LEU A 580 -37.19 30.19 0.38
C LEU A 580 -37.43 28.69 0.22
N ILE A 581 -37.78 28.00 1.30
CA ILE A 581 -38.10 26.56 1.28
C ILE A 581 -39.27 26.26 0.32
N LEU A 582 -40.24 27.16 0.24
CA LEU A 582 -41.45 27.02 -0.59
C LEU A 582 -41.28 27.48 -2.04
N HIS A 583 -40.36 28.37 -2.36
CA HIS A 583 -40.41 29.06 -3.65
C HIS A 583 -39.06 29.14 -4.37
N SER A 584 -37.93 28.89 -3.69
CA SER A 584 -36.61 28.95 -4.32
C SER A 584 -36.25 27.63 -5.01
N THR A 585 -35.92 27.73 -6.30
CA THR A 585 -35.34 26.63 -7.07
C THR A 585 -33.95 26.28 -6.55
N GLU A 586 -33.17 27.30 -6.14
CA GLU A 586 -31.81 27.17 -5.61
C GLU A 586 -31.79 26.39 -4.29
N PHE A 587 -32.77 26.60 -3.42
CA PHE A 587 -32.91 25.82 -2.18
C PHE A 587 -33.21 24.35 -2.48
N GLU A 588 -34.19 24.08 -3.35
CA GLU A 588 -34.59 22.72 -3.70
C GLU A 588 -33.43 21.95 -4.35
N ASP A 589 -32.73 22.59 -5.27
CA ASP A 589 -31.57 22.03 -5.95
C ASP A 589 -30.38 21.79 -5.00
N ALA A 590 -30.11 22.73 -4.08
CA ALA A 590 -29.06 22.56 -3.07
C ALA A 590 -29.38 21.42 -2.10
N LEU A 591 -30.65 21.25 -1.71
CA LEU A 591 -31.08 20.15 -0.85
C LEU A 591 -30.98 18.79 -1.56
N ALA A 592 -31.39 18.72 -2.83
CA ALA A 592 -31.24 17.53 -3.66
C ALA A 592 -29.76 17.15 -3.85
N SER A 593 -28.92 18.12 -4.21
CA SER A 593 -27.48 17.96 -4.37
C SER A 593 -26.80 17.50 -3.08
N LEU A 594 -27.21 18.05 -1.92
CA LEU A 594 -26.74 17.61 -0.61
C LEU A 594 -27.05 16.13 -0.37
N CYS A 595 -28.26 15.66 -0.69
CA CYS A 595 -28.63 14.25 -0.55
C CYS A 595 -27.73 13.34 -1.40
N ILE A 596 -27.47 13.71 -2.66
CA ILE A 596 -26.60 12.95 -3.57
C ILE A 596 -25.17 12.91 -3.04
N MET A 597 -24.62 14.04 -2.60
CA MET A 597 -23.24 14.10 -2.10
C MET A 597 -23.03 13.38 -0.75
N VAL A 598 -24.09 13.23 0.07
CA VAL A 598 -24.04 12.45 1.31
C VAL A 598 -24.07 10.94 1.05
N ALA A 599 -24.71 10.51 -0.04
CA ALA A 599 -24.99 9.09 -0.31
C ALA A 599 -23.78 8.15 -0.28
N PRO A 600 -22.59 8.49 -0.83
CA PRO A 600 -21.43 7.59 -0.74
C PRO A 600 -20.98 7.29 0.71
N MET A 601 -21.23 8.22 1.64
CA MET A 601 -20.76 8.11 3.03
C MET A 601 -21.85 7.59 3.96
N ALA A 602 -23.09 8.01 3.74
CA ALA A 602 -24.26 7.63 4.53
C ALA A 602 -25.44 7.25 3.60
N PRO A 603 -25.36 6.09 2.93
CA PRO A 603 -26.29 5.72 1.87
C PRO A 603 -27.72 5.52 2.36
N HIS A 604 -27.93 5.05 3.60
CA HIS A 604 -29.26 4.70 4.08
C HIS A 604 -30.09 5.95 4.37
N ILE A 605 -29.54 6.91 5.13
CA ILE A 605 -30.21 8.19 5.39
C ILE A 605 -30.38 8.99 4.10
N ALA A 606 -29.39 8.97 3.20
CA ALA A 606 -29.48 9.65 1.92
C ALA A 606 -30.61 9.09 1.05
N SER A 607 -30.78 7.76 1.02
CA SER A 607 -31.84 7.09 0.26
C SER A 607 -33.23 7.47 0.78
N GLU A 608 -33.43 7.43 2.10
CA GLU A 608 -34.71 7.83 2.72
C GLU A 608 -35.02 9.31 2.48
N MET A 609 -34.03 10.19 2.66
CA MET A 609 -34.14 11.61 2.38
C MET A 609 -34.51 11.87 0.91
N TRP A 610 -33.78 11.25 -0.02
CA TRP A 610 -34.03 11.37 -1.45
C TRP A 610 -35.42 10.89 -1.82
N LYS A 611 -35.83 9.74 -1.28
CA LYS A 611 -37.17 9.19 -1.51
C LYS A 611 -38.25 10.16 -1.01
N GLY A 612 -38.06 10.79 0.16
CA GLY A 612 -38.93 11.85 0.66
C GLY A 612 -39.06 13.02 -0.31
N LEU A 613 -37.93 13.55 -0.80
CA LEU A 613 -37.91 14.64 -1.79
C LEU A 613 -38.56 14.24 -3.12
N ALA A 614 -38.25 13.04 -3.62
CA ALA A 614 -38.71 12.52 -4.89
C ALA A 614 -40.23 12.34 -4.97
N HIS A 615 -40.92 12.10 -3.85
CA HIS A 615 -42.38 12.00 -3.82
C HIS A 615 -43.11 13.35 -3.89
N MET A 616 -42.42 14.46 -3.63
CA MET A 616 -43.07 15.77 -3.65
C MET A 616 -43.51 16.17 -5.06
N GLN A 617 -44.75 16.63 -5.20
CA GLN A 617 -45.25 17.15 -6.47
C GLN A 617 -44.71 18.56 -6.74
N ASN A 618 -44.80 19.00 -8.01
CA ASN A 618 -44.44 20.38 -8.41
C ASN A 618 -42.98 20.76 -8.12
N LYS A 619 -42.03 19.86 -8.41
CA LYS A 619 -40.60 20.14 -8.26
C LYS A 619 -40.18 21.26 -9.22
N LEU A 620 -39.37 22.19 -8.71
CA LEU A 620 -38.84 23.33 -9.45
C LEU A 620 -37.62 22.95 -10.30
N CYS A 621 -36.79 22.00 -9.85
CA CYS A 621 -35.61 21.59 -10.59
C CYS A 621 -35.83 20.32 -11.42
N THR A 622 -35.44 20.37 -12.70
CA THR A 622 -35.75 19.37 -13.73
C THR A 622 -34.58 18.50 -14.16
N HIS A 623 -33.35 18.85 -13.75
CA HIS A 623 -32.14 18.15 -14.18
C HIS A 623 -31.82 16.90 -13.34
N HIS A 624 -32.46 16.74 -12.18
CA HIS A 624 -32.36 15.54 -11.35
C HIS A 624 -33.32 14.44 -11.86
N GLN A 625 -32.88 13.18 -11.80
CA GLN A 625 -33.70 12.04 -12.23
C GLN A 625 -34.58 11.56 -11.07
N TRP A 626 -35.66 12.27 -10.77
CA TRP A 626 -36.50 12.04 -9.59
C TRP A 626 -37.16 10.66 -9.48
N ASN A 627 -37.15 9.88 -10.56
CA ASN A 627 -37.69 8.52 -10.61
C ASN A 627 -36.67 7.43 -10.28
N VAL A 628 -35.38 7.76 -10.14
CA VAL A 628 -34.32 6.79 -9.78
C VAL A 628 -33.80 7.01 -8.37
N ASP A 629 -33.25 5.95 -7.79
CA ASP A 629 -32.68 5.96 -6.44
C ASP A 629 -31.46 6.89 -6.35
N VAL A 630 -31.16 7.40 -5.15
CA VAL A 630 -30.07 8.35 -4.92
C VAL A 630 -28.71 7.79 -5.35
N LEU A 631 -28.49 6.48 -5.15
CA LEU A 631 -27.23 5.81 -5.49
C LEU A 631 -27.04 5.65 -7.00
N HIS A 632 -28.12 5.78 -7.78
CA HIS A 632 -28.10 5.77 -9.23
C HIS A 632 -28.11 7.18 -9.84
N GLN A 633 -28.11 8.24 -9.02
CA GLN A 633 -28.01 9.60 -9.53
C GLN A 633 -26.61 9.86 -10.09
N SER A 634 -26.54 10.70 -11.11
CA SER A 634 -25.28 11.29 -11.52
C SER A 634 -24.77 12.23 -10.43
N TRP A 635 -23.46 12.25 -10.20
CA TRP A 635 -22.84 13.20 -9.28
C TRP A 635 -23.16 14.66 -9.69
N PRO A 636 -23.49 15.56 -8.76
CA PRO A 636 -23.83 16.95 -9.08
C PRO A 636 -22.65 17.65 -9.75
N LYS A 637 -22.94 18.50 -10.75
CA LYS A 637 -21.94 19.28 -11.46
C LYS A 637 -22.00 20.74 -11.02
N VAL A 638 -20.84 21.38 -10.98
CA VAL A 638 -20.75 22.83 -10.80
C VAL A 638 -21.44 23.50 -12.00
N ASP A 639 -22.33 24.43 -11.69
CA ASP A 639 -23.01 25.25 -12.70
C ASP A 639 -21.97 26.04 -13.51
N PRO A 640 -21.97 25.95 -14.85
CA PRO A 640 -21.06 26.72 -15.68
C PRO A 640 -21.11 28.23 -15.43
N GLU A 641 -22.26 28.79 -15.04
CA GLU A 641 -22.39 30.21 -14.69
C GLU A 641 -21.55 30.57 -13.46
N TYR A 642 -21.42 29.66 -12.49
CA TYR A 642 -20.58 29.87 -11.31
C TYR A 642 -19.09 29.93 -11.65
N LEU A 643 -18.67 29.22 -12.71
CA LEU A 643 -17.28 29.19 -13.18
C LEU A 643 -16.92 30.41 -14.04
N GLN A 644 -17.90 31.22 -14.43
CA GLN A 644 -17.62 32.45 -15.16
C GLN A 644 -16.92 33.44 -14.23
N PRO A 645 -15.84 34.10 -14.67
CA PRO A 645 -15.21 35.16 -13.89
C PRO A 645 -16.27 36.22 -13.55
N SER A 646 -16.42 36.52 -12.26
CA SER A 646 -17.26 37.64 -11.85
C SER A 646 -16.73 38.92 -12.48
N ASP A 647 -17.62 39.76 -13.00
CA ASP A 647 -17.26 41.10 -13.51
C ASP A 647 -16.71 42.01 -12.39
N VAL A 648 -16.81 41.57 -11.13
CA VAL A 648 -16.31 42.26 -9.94
C VAL A 648 -15.46 41.34 -9.04
N VAL A 649 -14.38 41.89 -8.50
CA VAL A 649 -13.48 41.30 -7.50
C VAL A 649 -13.81 41.87 -6.13
N GLU A 650 -13.93 40.99 -5.13
CA GLU A 650 -14.07 41.40 -3.73
C GLU A 650 -12.68 41.76 -3.16
N MET A 651 -12.40 43.06 -3.05
CA MET A 651 -11.14 43.64 -2.58
C MET A 651 -11.16 43.81 -1.06
N SER A 652 -10.25 43.14 -0.35
CA SER A 652 -10.08 43.32 1.11
C SER A 652 -9.36 44.65 1.40
N VAL A 653 -9.91 45.46 2.30
CA VAL A 653 -9.35 46.77 2.67
C VAL A 653 -8.74 46.71 4.07
N LEU A 654 -7.44 47.01 4.15
CA LEU A 654 -6.71 47.14 5.40
C LEU A 654 -6.36 48.60 5.65
N ILE A 655 -6.36 49.00 6.92
CA ILE A 655 -5.89 50.31 7.37
C ILE A 655 -4.88 50.09 8.50
N ASN A 656 -3.66 50.59 8.33
CA ASN A 656 -2.54 50.32 9.24
C ASN A 656 -2.38 48.81 9.54
N ASN A 657 -2.45 47.99 8.48
CA ASN A 657 -2.39 46.52 8.53
C ASN A 657 -3.54 45.82 9.27
N LYS A 658 -4.60 46.53 9.68
CA LYS A 658 -5.79 45.94 10.31
C LYS A 658 -6.92 45.81 9.28
N ALA A 659 -7.58 44.65 9.23
CA ALA A 659 -8.70 44.43 8.33
C ALA A 659 -9.91 45.29 8.72
N CYS A 660 -10.40 46.10 7.78
CA CYS A 660 -11.52 47.02 8.01
C CYS A 660 -12.81 46.61 7.29
N GLY A 661 -12.72 45.74 6.28
CA GLY A 661 -13.85 45.22 5.52
C GLY A 661 -13.48 44.94 4.07
N LYS A 662 -14.47 44.90 3.18
CA LYS A 662 -14.30 44.54 1.78
C LYS A 662 -15.11 45.47 0.86
N VAL A 663 -14.60 45.70 -0.35
CA VAL A 663 -15.22 46.54 -1.40
C VAL A 663 -15.24 45.76 -2.71
N PHE A 664 -16.32 45.82 -3.48
CA PHE A 664 -16.38 45.20 -4.81
C PHE A 664 -15.81 46.15 -5.87
N VAL A 665 -14.82 45.71 -6.64
CA VAL A 665 -14.20 46.49 -7.72
C VAL A 665 -14.35 45.75 -9.04
N PRO A 666 -14.54 46.42 -10.20
CA PRO A 666 -14.60 45.72 -11.49
C PRO A 666 -13.34 44.87 -11.74
N GLN A 667 -13.49 43.68 -12.32
CA GLN A 667 -12.39 42.75 -12.60
C GLN A 667 -11.28 43.37 -13.46
N GLN A 668 -11.66 44.22 -14.41
CA GLN A 668 -10.74 45.01 -15.23
C GLN A 668 -9.93 46.03 -14.40
N ALA A 669 -10.54 46.59 -13.36
CA ALA A 669 -9.94 47.58 -12.46
C ALA A 669 -9.10 46.93 -11.35
N ALA A 670 -9.37 45.66 -11.00
CA ALA A 670 -8.84 45.01 -9.79
C ALA A 670 -7.30 44.90 -9.72
N ARG A 671 -6.60 45.09 -10.85
CA ARG A 671 -5.13 45.12 -10.93
C ARG A 671 -4.56 46.53 -11.13
N ASN A 672 -5.41 47.52 -11.37
CA ASN A 672 -5.02 48.92 -11.51
C ASN A 672 -5.06 49.59 -10.13
N PHE A 673 -3.89 50.04 -9.64
CA PHE A 673 -3.78 50.64 -8.33
C PHE A 673 -4.63 51.90 -8.20
N GLU A 674 -4.57 52.80 -9.19
CA GLU A 674 -5.25 54.08 -9.19
C GLU A 674 -6.77 53.89 -9.16
N GLU A 675 -7.29 53.00 -10.01
CA GLU A 675 -8.73 52.71 -10.06
C GLU A 675 -9.24 52.06 -8.76
N VAL A 676 -8.53 51.07 -8.22
CA VAL A 676 -8.91 50.44 -6.94
C VAL A 676 -8.83 51.43 -5.79
N HIS A 677 -7.79 52.28 -5.77
CA HIS A 677 -7.61 53.29 -4.75
C HIS A 677 -8.78 54.29 -4.74
N GLU A 678 -9.19 54.78 -5.91
CA GLU A 678 -10.33 55.70 -6.03
C GLU A 678 -11.66 55.03 -5.66
N LEU A 679 -11.91 53.82 -6.16
CA LEU A 679 -13.12 53.06 -5.83
C LEU A 679 -13.25 52.78 -4.33
N VAL A 680 -12.14 52.49 -3.65
CA VAL A 680 -12.15 52.27 -2.21
C VAL A 680 -12.38 53.57 -1.45
N LEU A 681 -11.80 54.70 -1.87
CA LEU A 681 -12.07 56.00 -1.25
C LEU A 681 -13.53 56.46 -1.42
N GLN A 682 -14.15 56.15 -2.55
CA GLN A 682 -15.55 56.46 -2.83
C GLN A 682 -16.55 55.49 -2.18
N SER A 683 -16.08 54.33 -1.72
CA SER A 683 -16.91 53.36 -1.02
C SER A 683 -17.36 53.84 0.36
N GLU A 684 -18.45 53.29 0.89
CA GLU A 684 -18.90 53.56 2.27
C GLU A 684 -17.80 53.32 3.32
N LEU A 685 -16.94 52.33 3.07
CA LEU A 685 -15.81 51.99 3.93
C LEU A 685 -14.72 53.07 3.89
N GLY A 686 -14.38 53.57 2.70
CA GLY A 686 -13.44 54.67 2.52
C GLY A 686 -13.96 55.97 3.12
N VAL A 687 -15.22 56.30 2.89
CA VAL A 687 -15.90 57.44 3.51
C VAL A 687 -15.82 57.34 5.04
N LYS A 688 -16.11 56.16 5.60
CA LYS A 688 -16.11 55.97 7.06
C LYS A 688 -14.72 55.99 7.69
N HIS A 689 -13.71 55.42 7.04
CA HIS A 689 -12.43 55.15 7.69
C HIS A 689 -11.23 55.94 7.14
N LEU A 690 -11.34 56.52 5.94
CA LEU A 690 -10.25 57.22 5.25
C LEU A 690 -10.56 58.70 5.00
N GLN A 691 -11.84 59.10 4.94
CA GLN A 691 -12.21 60.49 4.70
C GLN A 691 -11.67 61.42 5.81
N GLY A 692 -11.02 62.52 5.40
CA GLY A 692 -10.43 63.50 6.32
C GLY A 692 -9.12 63.06 7.00
N ARG A 693 -8.61 61.84 6.71
CA ARG A 693 -7.32 61.36 7.22
C ARG A 693 -6.22 61.56 6.19
N THR A 694 -5.01 61.85 6.66
CA THR A 694 -3.82 61.93 5.79
C THR A 694 -3.30 60.53 5.47
N ILE A 695 -3.52 60.07 4.23
CA ILE A 695 -2.97 58.81 3.72
C ILE A 695 -1.50 59.03 3.38
N LYS A 696 -0.58 58.39 4.12
CA LYS A 696 0.86 58.45 3.85
C LYS A 696 1.25 57.58 2.67
N LYS A 697 0.62 56.41 2.55
CA LYS A 697 0.89 55.44 1.49
C LYS A 697 -0.25 54.46 1.35
N ALA A 698 -0.50 53.96 0.13
CA ALA A 698 -1.40 52.85 -0.11
C ALA A 698 -0.71 51.79 -0.97
N PHE A 699 -1.07 50.53 -0.78
CA PHE A 699 -0.47 49.40 -1.48
C PHE A 699 -1.56 48.44 -1.95
N LEU A 700 -1.63 48.20 -3.25
CA LEU A 700 -2.40 47.10 -3.83
C LEU A 700 -1.51 45.85 -3.91
N SER A 701 -2.01 44.72 -3.40
CA SER A 701 -1.31 43.46 -3.45
C SER A 701 -1.29 42.91 -4.89
N PRO A 702 -0.12 42.50 -5.42
CA PRO A 702 -0.04 41.91 -6.76
C PRO A 702 -0.48 40.44 -6.79
N ARG A 703 -0.67 39.80 -5.64
CA ARG A 703 -0.96 38.36 -5.51
C ARG A 703 -2.34 38.05 -4.96
N THR A 704 -2.94 38.98 -4.22
CA THR A 704 -4.22 38.79 -3.53
C THR A 704 -5.10 40.03 -3.76
N ALA A 705 -6.42 39.86 -3.78
CA ALA A 705 -7.37 40.97 -3.88
C ALA A 705 -7.40 41.76 -2.56
N LEU A 706 -6.37 42.56 -2.33
CA LEU A 706 -6.16 43.31 -1.10
C LEU A 706 -5.52 44.67 -1.37
N ILE A 707 -6.05 45.73 -0.76
CA ILE A 707 -5.43 47.05 -0.69
C ILE A 707 -5.24 47.46 0.78
N ASN A 708 -4.08 48.03 1.09
CA ASN A 708 -3.73 48.48 2.44
C ASN A 708 -3.38 49.96 2.45
N PHE A 709 -4.05 50.73 3.29
CA PHE A 709 -3.84 52.16 3.50
C PHE A 709 -3.06 52.41 4.79
N LEU A 710 -1.91 53.06 4.68
CA LEU A 710 -1.18 53.58 5.82
C LEU A 710 -1.61 55.03 6.06
N VAL A 711 -2.37 55.25 7.13
CA VAL A 711 -2.87 56.56 7.53
C VAL A 711 -2.10 57.06 8.74
N GLN A 712 -1.90 58.39 8.80
CA GLN A 712 -1.41 59.02 10.01
C GLN A 712 -2.48 58.87 11.11
N GLU A 713 -2.08 58.36 12.28
CA GLU A 713 -2.97 58.24 13.44
C GLU A 713 -3.50 59.59 13.91
#